data_AF-A0A024TT93-F1
#
_entry.id   AF-A0A024TT93-F1
#
_cell.length_a   1.000
_cell.length_b   1.000
_cell.length_c   1.000
_cell.angle_alpha   90.00
_cell.angle_beta   90.00
_cell.angle_gamma   90.00
#
_symmetry.space_group_name_H-M   'P 1'
#
loop_
_entity.id
_entity.type
_entity.pdbx_description
1 polymer ?
#
loop_
_entity_poly.entity_id
_entity_poly.type
_entity_poly.pdbx_seq_one_letter_code
_entity_poly.pdbx_strand_id
1 'polypeptide(L)'
;MELVCLAGFSMDVYCLYAMSSDKTKANFRKREPWATLRFVLLALTFADIALYLAGISVGQPRYTRMFRPFMVIARRRNIRIVFASFLRALNDVAVILALTLCVVLFFGLMGFLLFADSSVILNVPYFATLGDSLYNMLLIQSCLPVMMSVMLPYYIRSQWSALYFVVFVLFTNFFLVKLTIAVSYRRYKRNTEKMLYKRLQKRKIALNKAFDLLSDDLLDDAIQRTVTLDAWLAVCRYLKPTWTAEEAKVVFYSSDMNQTNEVNLTQFIQLSSVLVNATVTRRQRRQSLFIQGMKKWQNKTRNVLLAQTTVWGYPVIYMEVFVGFLICLSVVQATQVNNYALTNSLNHTWRLVGMGLLSLFTVEIALKLFAFGSVEFFNRPFCKFDIVVATVGWLFYAMTSLIPAFPVVFYDLALAIRSLRVLKVLNLIPPFHNILWTMNRIIPLIGQLFLVILSVVYVFAILAQANYGQLLARFPESLKDNASTWYIHKEEFRLDTFENCLVTLFEEATLAGWNSIMDALFVVTESPNTLVFFFTFRITISNILLPIFVGFLVESFSSNQKPAELEEVANEKTLTVVPGTMPPSSNDPGAEIMPPKRVKYKMSFQRRTSDVQSAMFDFSSNKIQVDQYERKVKELNLIVHAKNQELAALRAQLDLLQTQTKAEDVESSSEAL
;
A
#
# COMPACT_ATOMS: atom_id res chain seq x y z
N MET A 1 -10.40 -32.59 7.34
CA MET A 1 -10.17 -31.21 6.86
C MET A 1 -8.80 -31.01 6.22
N GLU A 2 -7.67 -31.26 6.89
CA GLU A 2 -6.33 -31.01 6.31
C GLU A 2 -6.09 -31.77 4.98
N LEU A 3 -6.47 -33.04 4.89
CA LEU A 3 -6.40 -33.83 3.64
C LEU A 3 -7.25 -33.22 2.52
N VAL A 4 -8.43 -32.68 2.84
CA VAL A 4 -9.32 -32.03 1.86
C VAL A 4 -8.67 -30.76 1.31
N CYS A 5 -8.08 -29.94 2.19
CA CYS A 5 -7.33 -28.75 1.77
C CYS A 5 -6.12 -29.14 0.91
N LEU A 6 -5.38 -30.17 1.30
CA LEU A 6 -4.20 -30.64 0.56
C LEU A 6 -4.58 -31.18 -0.82
N ALA A 7 -5.67 -31.92 -0.94
CA ALA A 7 -6.22 -32.35 -2.22
C ALA A 7 -6.59 -31.15 -3.11
N GLY A 8 -7.26 -30.14 -2.54
CA GLY A 8 -7.59 -28.89 -3.23
C GLY A 8 -6.36 -28.13 -3.73
N PHE A 9 -5.31 -27.99 -2.91
CA PHE A 9 -4.06 -27.34 -3.33
C PHE A 9 -3.27 -28.16 -4.36
N SER A 10 -3.30 -29.49 -4.26
CA SER A 10 -2.66 -30.38 -5.22
C SER A 10 -3.34 -30.28 -6.60
N MET A 11 -4.67 -30.22 -6.63
CA MET A 11 -5.45 -29.96 -7.84
C MET A 11 -5.12 -28.58 -8.44
N ASP A 12 -5.01 -27.51 -7.64
CA ASP A 12 -4.65 -26.16 -8.10
C ASP A 12 -3.27 -26.15 -8.81
N VAL A 13 -2.28 -26.83 -8.23
CA VAL A 13 -0.93 -26.95 -8.82
C VAL A 13 -0.96 -27.82 -10.09
N TYR A 14 -1.72 -28.91 -10.08
CA TYR A 14 -1.87 -29.77 -11.26
C TYR A 14 -2.51 -29.04 -12.44
N CYS A 15 -3.60 -28.29 -12.21
CA CYS A 15 -4.24 -27.47 -13.23
C CYS A 15 -3.29 -26.44 -13.84
N LEU A 16 -2.48 -25.77 -12.99
CA LEU A 16 -1.46 -24.81 -13.45
C LEU A 16 -0.38 -25.49 -14.31
N TYR A 17 0.05 -26.68 -13.93
CA TYR A 17 1.01 -27.46 -14.71
C TYR A 17 0.42 -27.91 -16.05
N ALA A 18 -0.82 -28.41 -16.06
CA ALA A 18 -1.52 -28.88 -17.25
C ALA A 18 -1.72 -27.75 -18.29
N MET A 19 -2.11 -26.56 -17.83
CA MET A 19 -2.29 -25.37 -18.68
C MET A 19 -0.98 -24.72 -19.15
N SER A 20 0.17 -25.18 -18.65
CA SER A 20 1.48 -24.61 -19.01
C SER A 20 1.93 -25.09 -20.40
N SER A 21 2.50 -24.18 -21.19
CA SER A 21 3.10 -24.51 -22.50
C SER A 21 4.25 -25.49 -22.37
N ASP A 22 4.48 -26.34 -23.37
CA ASP A 22 5.51 -27.40 -23.33
C ASP A 22 6.93 -26.85 -23.12
N LYS A 23 7.23 -25.67 -23.66
CA LYS A 23 8.49 -24.94 -23.40
C LYS A 23 8.63 -24.53 -21.92
N THR A 24 7.52 -24.25 -21.25
CA THR A 24 7.48 -23.91 -19.82
C THR A 24 7.49 -25.17 -18.95
N LYS A 25 6.88 -26.27 -19.39
CA LYS A 25 6.99 -27.59 -18.72
C LYS A 25 8.44 -28.08 -18.68
N ALA A 26 9.16 -28.03 -19.82
CA ALA A 26 10.56 -28.46 -19.90
C ALA A 26 11.51 -27.64 -18.99
N ASN A 27 11.21 -26.35 -18.78
CA ASN A 27 12.02 -25.44 -17.96
C ASN A 27 11.30 -24.95 -16.69
N PHE A 28 10.39 -25.76 -16.14
CA PHE A 28 9.48 -25.34 -15.08
C PHE A 28 10.21 -24.78 -13.84
N ARG A 29 11.27 -25.46 -13.41
CA ARG A 29 12.08 -25.07 -12.25
C ARG A 29 12.75 -23.70 -12.41
N LYS A 30 13.25 -23.37 -13.60
CA LYS A 30 13.96 -22.10 -13.88
C LYS A 30 12.99 -20.95 -14.19
N ARG A 31 11.87 -21.22 -14.86
CA ARG A 31 10.89 -20.18 -15.25
C ARG A 31 9.95 -19.79 -14.10
N GLU A 32 9.55 -20.73 -13.25
CA GLU A 32 8.59 -20.50 -12.17
C GLU A 32 9.11 -20.97 -10.79
N PRO A 33 10.02 -20.19 -10.16
CA PRO A 33 10.58 -20.57 -8.85
C PRO A 33 9.50 -20.65 -7.76
N TRP A 34 8.45 -19.84 -7.86
CA TRP A 34 7.32 -19.85 -6.93
C TRP A 34 6.42 -21.07 -7.08
N ALA A 35 6.30 -21.65 -8.27
CA ALA A 35 5.56 -22.89 -8.47
C ALA A 35 6.34 -24.08 -7.92
N THR A 36 7.66 -24.06 -8.08
CA THR A 36 8.57 -25.04 -7.44
C THR A 36 8.46 -24.98 -5.93
N LEU A 37 8.46 -23.77 -5.34
CA LEU A 37 8.25 -23.60 -3.89
C LEU A 37 6.92 -24.21 -3.43
N ARG A 38 5.81 -23.98 -4.15
CA ARG A 38 4.51 -24.60 -3.80
C ARG A 38 4.57 -26.12 -3.80
N PHE A 39 5.21 -26.70 -4.82
CA PHE A 39 5.36 -28.16 -4.90
C PHE A 39 6.16 -28.71 -3.70
N VAL A 40 7.27 -28.07 -3.36
CA VAL A 40 8.10 -28.45 -2.19
C VAL A 40 7.29 -28.32 -0.90
N LEU A 41 6.56 -27.21 -0.71
CA LEU A 41 5.71 -27.02 0.45
C LEU A 41 4.60 -28.08 0.55
N LEU A 42 4.00 -28.46 -0.58
CA LEU A 42 2.97 -29.49 -0.62
C LEU A 42 3.54 -30.85 -0.26
N ALA A 43 4.69 -31.21 -0.85
CA ALA A 43 5.39 -32.44 -0.53
C ALA A 43 5.76 -32.52 0.96
N LEU A 44 6.24 -31.41 1.55
CA LEU A 44 6.56 -31.34 2.97
C LEU A 44 5.33 -31.51 3.86
N THR A 45 4.19 -30.89 3.50
CA THR A 45 2.94 -31.09 4.24
C THR A 45 2.37 -32.50 4.09
N PHE A 46 2.54 -33.12 2.92
CA PHE A 46 2.12 -34.49 2.66
C PHE A 46 2.96 -35.47 3.49
N ALA A 47 4.28 -35.29 3.50
CA ALA A 47 5.20 -36.09 4.31
C ALA A 47 4.87 -36.00 5.81
N ASP A 48 4.59 -34.80 6.33
CA ASP A 48 4.20 -34.62 7.74
C ASP A 48 2.87 -35.30 8.08
N ILE A 49 1.87 -35.22 7.20
CA ILE A 49 0.59 -35.92 7.42
C ILE A 49 0.78 -37.44 7.33
N ALA A 50 1.60 -37.92 6.39
CA ALA A 50 1.92 -39.34 6.26
C ALA A 50 2.65 -39.87 7.50
N LEU A 51 3.62 -39.13 8.04
CA LEU A 51 4.31 -39.46 9.29
C LEU A 51 3.34 -39.49 10.48
N TYR A 52 2.43 -38.51 10.55
CA TYR A 52 1.38 -38.48 11.59
C TYR A 52 0.44 -39.69 11.51
N LEU A 53 0.01 -40.07 10.30
CA LEU A 53 -0.84 -41.24 10.07
C LEU A 53 -0.11 -42.56 10.32
N ALA A 54 1.20 -42.62 10.05
CA ALA A 54 2.02 -43.79 10.30
C ALA A 54 2.30 -44.05 11.79
N GLY A 55 1.83 -43.19 12.70
CA GLY A 55 2.02 -43.34 14.14
C GLY A 55 3.48 -43.16 14.59
N ILE A 56 4.38 -42.77 13.69
CA ILE A 56 5.77 -42.45 14.01
C ILE A 56 5.71 -41.06 14.64
N SER A 57 5.67 -41.02 15.97
CA SER A 57 5.61 -39.79 16.76
C SER A 57 6.94 -39.02 16.71
N VAL A 58 7.38 -38.63 15.51
CA VAL A 58 8.46 -37.66 15.33
C VAL A 58 7.91 -36.30 15.76
N GLY A 59 8.12 -35.96 17.02
CA GLY A 59 8.05 -34.59 17.55
C GLY A 59 6.66 -33.94 17.51
N GLN A 60 5.85 -34.19 18.54
CA GLN A 60 5.09 -33.06 19.10
C GLN A 60 6.14 -32.04 19.54
N PRO A 61 6.25 -30.83 18.94
CA PRO A 61 5.27 -30.13 18.10
C PRO A 61 5.53 -30.15 16.57
N ARG A 62 4.44 -30.16 15.77
CA ARG A 62 4.46 -30.18 14.29
C ARG A 62 4.92 -28.83 13.68
N TYR A 63 6.23 -28.66 13.50
CA TYR A 63 6.83 -27.44 12.93
C TYR A 63 6.45 -27.15 11.47
N THR A 64 6.03 -28.16 10.70
CA THR A 64 5.58 -28.02 9.30
C THR A 64 4.44 -27.00 9.13
N ARG A 65 3.66 -26.75 10.19
CA ARG A 65 2.57 -25.77 10.22
C ARG A 65 3.05 -24.36 9.93
N MET A 66 4.28 -24.01 10.30
CA MET A 66 4.84 -22.67 10.07
C MET A 66 4.90 -22.28 8.59
N PHE A 67 4.93 -23.27 7.69
CA PHE A 67 5.00 -23.00 6.26
C PHE A 67 3.65 -22.71 5.58
N ARG A 68 2.52 -22.86 6.28
CA ARG A 68 1.17 -22.68 5.70
C ARG A 68 0.92 -21.28 5.11
N PRO A 69 1.33 -20.16 5.74
CA PRO A 69 1.15 -18.83 5.15
C PRO A 69 1.86 -18.67 3.80
N PHE A 70 2.98 -19.36 3.60
CA PHE A 70 3.72 -19.31 2.34
C PHE A 70 2.95 -19.91 1.17
N MET A 71 2.02 -20.84 1.41
CA MET A 71 1.09 -21.34 0.38
C MET A 71 0.19 -20.22 -0.15
N VAL A 72 -0.32 -19.35 0.75
CA VAL A 72 -1.17 -18.21 0.39
C VAL A 72 -0.36 -17.14 -0.36
N ILE A 73 0.83 -16.82 0.15
CA ILE A 73 1.76 -15.86 -0.49
C ILE A 73 2.13 -16.33 -1.88
N ALA A 74 2.47 -17.61 -2.03
CA ALA A 74 2.86 -18.17 -3.32
C ALA A 74 1.69 -18.14 -4.31
N ARG A 75 0.43 -18.31 -3.87
CA ARG A 75 -0.78 -18.35 -4.70
C ARG A 75 -1.09 -17.02 -5.38
N ARG A 76 -1.17 -15.93 -4.62
CA ARG A 76 -1.61 -14.63 -5.13
C ARG A 76 -0.45 -13.83 -5.72
N ARG A 77 -0.55 -13.50 -7.01
CA ARG A 77 0.47 -12.71 -7.74
C ARG A 77 0.81 -11.38 -7.04
N ASN A 78 -0.18 -10.63 -6.56
CA ASN A 78 0.05 -9.33 -5.95
C ASN A 78 0.80 -9.46 -4.62
N ILE A 79 0.40 -10.40 -3.76
CA ILE A 79 1.07 -10.69 -2.48
C ILE A 79 2.49 -11.17 -2.72
N ARG A 80 2.71 -12.08 -3.68
CA ARG A 80 4.05 -12.53 -4.08
C ARG A 80 4.97 -11.37 -4.48
N ILE A 81 4.46 -10.41 -5.24
CA ILE A 81 5.22 -9.24 -5.68
C ILE A 81 5.60 -8.38 -4.46
N VAL A 82 4.65 -8.17 -3.54
CA VAL A 82 4.88 -7.42 -2.30
C VAL A 82 5.91 -8.12 -1.42
N PHE A 83 5.73 -9.42 -1.16
CA PHE A 83 6.65 -10.23 -0.37
C PHE A 83 8.07 -10.30 -0.98
N ALA A 84 8.19 -10.49 -2.30
CA ALA A 84 9.50 -10.46 -2.96
C ALA A 84 10.15 -9.06 -2.93
N SER A 85 9.34 -8.00 -2.83
CA SER A 85 9.84 -6.64 -2.65
C SER A 85 10.34 -6.42 -1.22
N PHE A 86 9.64 -7.01 -0.24
CA PHE A 86 10.04 -7.03 1.17
C PHE A 86 11.39 -7.74 1.37
N LEU A 87 11.54 -8.97 0.86
CA LEU A 87 12.82 -9.71 0.95
C LEU A 87 13.99 -8.98 0.29
N ARG A 88 13.74 -8.22 -0.79
CA ARG A 88 14.78 -7.42 -1.46
C ARG A 88 15.12 -6.13 -0.72
N ALA A 89 14.24 -5.65 0.15
CA ALA A 89 14.50 -4.52 1.04
C ALA A 89 15.25 -4.95 2.29
N LEU A 90 15.01 -6.18 2.76
CA LEU A 90 15.70 -6.78 3.92
C LEU A 90 17.23 -6.69 3.79
N ASN A 91 17.81 -7.00 2.63
CA ASN A 91 19.27 -6.96 2.45
C ASN A 91 19.86 -5.56 2.64
N ASP A 92 19.15 -4.51 2.21
CA ASP A 92 19.63 -3.13 2.38
C ASP A 92 19.44 -2.68 3.83
N VAL A 93 18.34 -3.12 4.49
CA VAL A 93 18.08 -2.87 5.91
C VAL A 93 19.05 -3.61 6.83
N ALA A 94 19.51 -4.80 6.43
CA ALA A 94 20.46 -5.60 7.21
C ALA A 94 21.78 -4.86 7.48
N VAL A 95 22.22 -3.99 6.57
CA VAL A 95 23.41 -3.14 6.78
C VAL A 95 23.19 -2.15 7.92
N ILE A 96 21.99 -1.55 8.02
CA ILE A 96 21.64 -0.60 9.08
C ILE A 96 21.42 -1.34 10.40
N LEU A 97 20.85 -2.56 10.35
CA LEU A 97 20.76 -3.41 11.51
C LEU A 97 22.14 -3.79 12.05
N ALA A 98 23.10 -4.11 11.18
CA ALA A 98 24.48 -4.36 11.57
C ALA A 98 25.13 -3.11 12.21
N LEU A 99 24.91 -1.93 11.63
CA LEU A 99 25.33 -0.65 12.23
C LEU A 99 24.69 -0.44 13.61
N THR A 100 23.41 -0.76 13.75
CA THR A 100 22.68 -0.65 15.02
C THR A 100 23.25 -1.58 16.07
N LEU A 101 23.58 -2.82 15.69
CA LEU A 101 24.25 -3.78 16.56
C LEU A 101 25.62 -3.26 17.01
N CYS A 102 26.46 -2.75 16.09
CA CYS A 102 27.76 -2.17 16.45
C CYS A 102 27.64 -1.03 17.46
N VAL A 103 26.62 -0.18 17.31
CA VAL A 103 26.36 0.94 18.22
C VAL A 103 25.90 0.44 19.59
N VAL A 104 25.00 -0.55 19.63
CA VAL A 104 24.56 -1.17 20.90
C VAL A 104 25.74 -1.84 21.60
N LEU A 105 26.61 -2.54 20.86
CA LEU A 105 27.82 -3.16 21.41
C LEU A 105 28.79 -2.09 21.97
N PHE A 106 29.00 -0.99 21.25
CA PHE A 106 29.84 0.12 21.71
C PHE A 106 29.28 0.77 22.97
N PHE A 107 28.00 1.13 22.98
CA PHE A 107 27.38 1.76 24.14
C PHE A 107 27.28 0.80 25.31
N GLY A 108 27.06 -0.50 25.10
CA GLY A 108 27.10 -1.48 26.19
C GLY A 108 28.50 -1.66 26.77
N LEU A 109 29.56 -1.69 25.95
CA LEU A 109 30.93 -1.66 26.47
C LEU A 109 31.18 -0.38 27.28
N MET A 110 30.78 0.78 26.76
CA MET A 110 30.93 2.07 27.43
C MET A 110 30.13 2.14 28.73
N GLY A 111 28.92 1.57 28.75
CA GLY A 111 28.05 1.51 29.92
C GLY A 111 28.65 0.64 31.03
N PHE A 112 29.21 -0.52 30.67
CA PHE A 112 29.96 -1.35 31.60
C PHE A 112 31.14 -0.57 32.21
N LEU A 113 31.96 0.09 31.39
CA LEU A 113 33.11 0.86 31.87
C LEU A 113 32.73 2.05 32.76
N LEU A 114 31.58 2.68 32.52
CA LEU A 114 31.13 3.85 33.30
C LEU A 114 30.40 3.47 34.59
N PHE A 115 29.66 2.36 34.60
CA PHE A 115 28.70 2.05 35.66
C PHE A 115 28.98 0.75 36.43
N ALA A 116 29.98 -0.06 36.05
CA ALA A 116 30.28 -1.32 36.74
C ALA A 116 30.49 -1.13 38.25
N ASP A 117 31.39 -0.24 38.66
CA ASP A 117 31.65 0.01 40.09
C ASP A 117 30.41 0.56 40.80
N SER A 118 29.68 1.47 40.15
CA SER A 118 28.45 2.03 40.69
C SER A 118 27.37 0.96 40.88
N SER A 119 27.28 -0.02 39.97
CA SER A 119 26.30 -1.10 40.03
C SER A 119 26.55 -2.05 41.19
N VAL A 120 27.83 -2.34 41.48
CA VAL A 120 28.24 -3.13 42.65
C VAL A 120 27.91 -2.38 43.93
N ILE A 121 28.20 -1.08 44.00
CA ILE A 121 27.93 -0.27 45.20
C ILE A 121 26.42 -0.14 45.47
N LEU A 122 25.60 0.00 44.42
CA LEU A 122 24.15 0.14 44.54
C LEU A 122 23.42 -1.21 44.66
N ASN A 123 24.14 -2.33 44.56
CA ASN A 123 23.57 -3.67 44.53
C ASN A 123 22.48 -3.84 43.44
N VAL A 124 22.74 -3.30 42.25
CA VAL A 124 21.83 -3.38 41.08
C VAL A 124 22.50 -4.17 39.95
N PRO A 125 21.79 -5.10 39.28
CA PRO A 125 22.41 -6.01 38.31
C PRO A 125 22.62 -5.40 36.91
N TYR A 126 22.20 -4.15 36.66
CA TYR A 126 22.08 -3.64 35.28
C TYR A 126 23.39 -3.52 34.48
N PHE A 127 24.49 -3.12 35.14
CA PHE A 127 25.80 -2.91 34.50
C PHE A 127 26.92 -3.68 35.21
N ALA A 128 26.57 -4.68 36.03
CA ALA A 128 27.52 -5.42 36.86
C ALA A 128 28.49 -6.26 36.02
N THR A 129 27.99 -6.88 34.95
CA THR A 129 28.81 -7.61 33.98
C THR A 129 28.68 -7.00 32.58
N LEU A 130 29.65 -7.31 31.71
CA LEU A 130 29.58 -6.92 30.31
C LEU A 130 28.34 -7.50 29.62
N GLY A 131 27.96 -8.74 29.96
CA GLY A 131 26.76 -9.39 29.43
C GLY A 131 25.48 -8.64 29.82
N ASP A 132 25.36 -8.27 31.10
CA ASP A 132 24.20 -7.52 31.60
C ASP A 132 24.11 -6.14 30.96
N SER A 133 25.24 -5.45 30.78
CA SER A 133 25.26 -4.15 30.13
C SER A 133 24.83 -4.24 28.66
N LEU A 134 25.34 -5.23 27.91
CA LEU A 134 24.96 -5.46 26.52
C LEU A 134 23.48 -5.83 26.39
N TYR A 135 22.97 -6.69 27.28
CA TYR A 135 21.56 -7.05 27.36
C TYR A 135 20.69 -5.82 27.62
N ASN A 136 21.01 -5.02 28.65
CA ASN A 136 20.23 -3.84 29.01
C ASN A 136 20.27 -2.77 27.92
N MET A 137 21.40 -2.57 27.22
CA MET A 137 21.44 -1.62 26.09
C MET A 137 20.62 -2.11 24.90
N LEU A 138 20.65 -3.41 24.59
CA LEU A 138 19.81 -4.00 23.57
C LEU A 138 18.32 -3.91 23.93
N LEU A 139 18.01 -4.11 25.21
CA LEU A 139 16.67 -4.00 25.76
C LEU A 139 16.15 -2.57 25.66
N ILE A 140 16.91 -1.57 26.10
CA ILE A 140 16.54 -0.14 25.97
C ILE A 140 16.32 0.24 24.50
N GLN A 141 17.16 -0.25 23.59
CA GLN A 141 16.99 0.01 22.16
C GLN A 141 15.66 -0.54 21.62
N SER A 142 15.23 -1.70 22.09
CA SER A 142 14.00 -2.36 21.61
C SER A 142 12.76 -2.00 22.45
N CYS A 143 12.97 -1.45 23.64
CA CYS A 143 12.00 -1.24 24.71
C CYS A 143 12.34 0.06 25.47
N LEU A 144 11.92 1.20 24.92
CA LEU A 144 12.27 2.51 25.49
C LEU A 144 11.78 2.73 26.95
N PRO A 145 10.59 2.26 27.38
CA PRO A 145 10.14 2.48 28.76
C PRO A 145 11.04 1.85 29.83
N VAL A 146 11.72 0.75 29.51
CA VAL A 146 12.66 0.07 30.43
C VAL A 146 13.88 0.95 30.74
N MET A 147 14.17 1.97 29.91
CA MET A 147 15.21 2.94 30.23
C MET A 147 15.01 3.58 31.60
N MET A 148 13.76 3.85 32.01
CA MET A 148 13.50 4.53 33.27
C MET A 148 13.93 3.68 34.48
N SER A 149 13.61 2.38 34.48
CA SER A 149 14.00 1.47 35.57
C SER A 149 15.51 1.23 35.61
N VAL A 150 16.17 1.17 34.46
CA VAL A 150 17.63 0.97 34.35
C VAL A 150 18.40 2.23 34.75
N MET A 151 17.92 3.43 34.36
CA MET A 151 18.60 4.70 34.58
C MET A 151 18.46 5.22 36.01
N LEU A 152 17.29 5.04 36.64
CA LEU A 152 16.93 5.70 37.90
C LEU A 152 17.96 5.51 39.04
N PRO A 153 18.50 4.29 39.30
CA PRO A 153 19.49 4.10 40.37
C PRO A 153 20.77 4.93 40.15
N TYR A 154 21.24 5.01 38.91
CA TYR A 154 22.45 5.78 38.56
C TYR A 154 22.18 7.29 38.56
N TYR A 155 20.97 7.69 38.18
CA TYR A 155 20.56 9.09 38.16
C TYR A 155 20.50 9.71 39.55
N ILE A 156 19.97 8.97 40.53
CA ILE A 156 19.89 9.44 41.92
C ILE A 156 21.29 9.68 42.49
N ARG A 157 22.29 8.88 42.09
CA ARG A 157 23.69 9.08 42.50
C ARG A 157 24.38 10.23 41.77
N SER A 158 24.18 10.32 40.46
CA SER A 158 24.76 11.36 39.62
C SER A 158 23.81 11.72 38.49
N GLN A 159 23.33 12.97 38.50
CA GLN A 159 22.42 13.48 37.48
C GLN A 159 23.03 13.45 36.07
N TRP A 160 24.36 13.52 35.96
CA TRP A 160 25.10 13.45 34.70
C TRP A 160 24.99 12.08 34.00
N SER A 161 24.64 11.01 34.72
CA SER A 161 24.38 9.69 34.12
C SER A 161 23.22 9.74 33.11
N ALA A 162 22.28 10.67 33.25
CA ALA A 162 21.19 10.88 32.28
C ALA A 162 21.72 11.22 30.88
N LEU A 163 22.86 11.94 30.79
CA LEU A 163 23.44 12.32 29.50
C LEU A 163 23.79 11.09 28.65
N TYR A 164 24.33 10.04 29.27
CA TYR A 164 24.66 8.78 28.61
C TYR A 164 23.43 8.17 27.94
N PHE A 165 22.33 8.01 28.68
CA PHE A 165 21.10 7.39 28.16
C PHE A 165 20.41 8.27 27.12
N VAL A 166 20.40 9.59 27.31
CA VAL A 166 19.82 10.54 26.35
C VAL A 166 20.57 10.48 25.01
N VAL A 167 21.91 10.49 25.05
CA VAL A 167 22.73 10.38 23.83
C VAL A 167 22.49 9.05 23.11
N PHE A 168 22.43 7.94 23.87
CA PHE A 168 22.13 6.63 23.32
C PHE A 168 20.78 6.61 22.60
N VAL A 169 19.71 7.13 23.23
CA VAL A 169 18.35 7.16 22.65
C VAL A 169 18.28 8.07 21.42
N LEU A 170 18.91 9.24 21.45
CA LEU A 170 18.96 10.14 20.30
C LEU A 170 19.62 9.46 19.10
N PHE A 171 20.73 8.76 19.32
CA PHE A 171 21.43 8.09 18.23
C PHE A 171 20.66 6.86 17.72
N THR A 172 20.11 6.06 18.62
CA THR A 172 19.52 4.77 18.25
C THR A 172 18.06 4.88 17.83
N ASN A 173 17.20 5.46 18.66
CA ASN A 173 15.76 5.56 18.39
C ASN A 173 15.42 6.72 17.44
N PHE A 174 16.09 7.86 17.54
CA PHE A 174 15.78 9.01 16.68
C PHE A 174 16.54 9.01 15.35
N PHE A 175 17.81 8.59 15.33
CA PHE A 175 18.60 8.57 14.10
C PHE A 175 18.53 7.22 13.37
N LEU A 176 18.94 6.11 13.99
CA LEU A 176 19.04 4.81 13.29
C LEU A 176 17.68 4.23 12.85
N VAL A 177 16.63 4.32 13.68
CA VAL A 177 15.28 3.86 13.26
C VAL A 177 14.76 4.68 12.08
N LYS A 178 14.91 6.00 12.10
CA LYS A 178 14.49 6.88 10.98
C LYS A 178 15.32 6.63 9.73
N LEU A 179 16.62 6.36 9.88
CA LEU A 179 17.49 5.96 8.76
C LEU A 179 17.00 4.65 8.12
N THR A 180 16.57 3.69 8.94
CA THR A 180 16.01 2.41 8.48
C THR A 180 14.73 2.62 7.65
N ILE A 181 13.84 3.49 8.09
CA ILE A 181 12.63 3.89 7.32
C ILE A 181 13.05 4.54 5.99
N ALA A 182 14.01 5.46 6.01
CA ALA A 182 14.46 6.18 4.82
C ALA A 182 15.09 5.28 3.76
N VAL A 183 15.93 4.32 4.17
CA VAL A 183 16.53 3.35 3.24
C VAL A 183 15.49 2.40 2.68
N SER A 184 14.56 1.93 3.52
CA SER A 184 13.44 1.09 3.09
C SER A 184 12.57 1.78 2.04
N TYR A 185 12.26 3.06 2.28
CA TYR A 185 11.53 3.93 1.35
C TYR A 185 12.25 4.04 -0.01
N ARG A 186 13.55 4.39 -0.01
CA ARG A 186 14.33 4.51 -1.26
C ARG A 186 14.37 3.21 -2.04
N ARG A 187 14.58 2.07 -1.36
CA ARG A 187 14.64 0.75 -1.97
C ARG A 187 13.30 0.35 -2.58
N TYR A 188 12.19 0.63 -1.88
CA TYR A 188 10.86 0.41 -2.41
C TYR A 188 10.62 1.19 -3.69
N LYS A 189 10.80 2.50 -3.62
CA LYS A 189 10.55 3.41 -4.73
C LYS A 189 11.27 2.95 -5.99
N ARG A 190 12.58 2.69 -5.87
CA ARG A 190 13.42 2.19 -6.96
C ARG A 190 12.92 0.85 -7.53
N ASN A 191 12.41 -0.04 -6.68
CA ASN A 191 11.88 -1.34 -7.11
C ASN A 191 10.50 -1.21 -7.78
N THR A 192 9.62 -0.36 -7.25
CA THR A 192 8.31 -0.06 -7.83
C THR A 192 8.47 0.58 -9.21
N GLU A 193 9.39 1.54 -9.35
CA GLU A 193 9.78 2.16 -10.63
C GLU A 193 10.26 1.12 -11.65
N LYS A 194 11.24 0.28 -11.26
CA LYS A 194 11.74 -0.79 -12.15
C LYS A 194 10.65 -1.78 -12.56
N MET A 195 9.74 -2.11 -11.64
CA MET A 195 8.65 -3.03 -11.91
C MET A 195 7.63 -2.41 -12.86
N LEU A 196 7.29 -1.13 -12.67
CA LEU A 196 6.42 -0.39 -13.56
C LEU A 196 7.04 -0.27 -14.95
N TYR A 197 8.32 0.08 -15.06
CA TYR A 197 9.05 0.15 -16.33
C TYR A 197 8.99 -1.19 -17.07
N LYS A 198 9.28 -2.31 -16.40
CA LYS A 198 9.17 -3.66 -16.98
C LYS A 198 7.75 -3.98 -17.45
N ARG A 199 6.70 -3.53 -16.73
CA ARG A 199 5.31 -3.72 -17.15
C ARG A 199 4.99 -2.90 -18.39
N LEU A 200 5.42 -1.65 -18.43
CA LEU A 200 5.23 -0.76 -19.57
C LEU A 200 5.96 -1.25 -20.81
N GLN A 201 7.21 -1.70 -20.66
CA GLN A 201 7.98 -2.30 -21.74
C GLN A 201 7.30 -3.56 -22.30
N LYS A 202 6.83 -4.46 -21.44
CA LYS A 202 6.09 -5.66 -21.88
C LYS A 202 4.78 -5.29 -22.60
N ARG A 203 4.05 -4.29 -22.11
CA ARG A 203 2.85 -3.76 -22.76
C ARG A 203 3.20 -3.19 -24.14
N LYS A 204 4.25 -2.37 -24.25
CA LYS A 204 4.71 -1.79 -25.51
C LYS A 204 5.11 -2.87 -26.52
N ILE A 205 5.89 -3.87 -26.10
CA ILE A 205 6.28 -4.99 -26.97
C ILE A 205 5.05 -5.78 -27.44
N ALA A 206 4.08 -6.04 -26.56
CA ALA A 206 2.85 -6.73 -26.94
C ALA A 206 1.99 -5.92 -27.91
N LEU A 207 1.90 -4.60 -27.70
CA LEU A 207 1.17 -3.69 -28.60
C LEU A 207 1.87 -3.55 -29.96
N ASN A 208 3.20 -3.47 -29.99
CA ASN A 208 3.95 -3.46 -31.24
C ASN A 208 3.72 -4.75 -32.03
N LYS A 209 3.79 -5.91 -31.37
CA LYS A 209 3.50 -7.19 -32.04
C LYS A 209 2.05 -7.31 -32.50
N ALA A 210 1.11 -6.76 -31.73
CA ALA A 210 -0.28 -6.72 -32.15
C ALA A 210 -0.48 -5.81 -33.36
N PHE A 211 0.23 -4.68 -33.41
CA PHE A 211 0.24 -3.79 -34.56
C PHE A 211 0.83 -4.48 -35.80
N ASP A 212 1.98 -5.16 -35.66
CA ASP A 212 2.60 -5.92 -36.74
C ASP A 212 1.69 -7.03 -37.31
N LEU A 213 0.79 -7.59 -36.49
CA LEU A 213 -0.18 -8.61 -36.91
C LEU A 213 -1.45 -8.03 -37.55
N LEU A 214 -1.75 -6.75 -37.29
CA LEU A 214 -2.97 -6.07 -37.73
C LEU A 214 -2.72 -5.09 -38.88
N SER A 215 -1.47 -4.72 -39.13
CA SER A 215 -1.10 -3.90 -40.28
C SER A 215 -1.23 -4.73 -41.55
N ASP A 216 -1.89 -4.17 -42.56
CA ASP A 216 -1.91 -4.78 -43.89
C ASP A 216 -0.53 -4.59 -44.55
N ASP A 217 0.05 -5.69 -45.07
CA ASP A 217 1.31 -5.65 -45.82
C ASP A 217 1.05 -5.04 -47.21
N LEU A 218 1.10 -3.70 -47.31
CA LEU A 218 1.17 -3.03 -48.60
C LEU A 218 2.61 -3.12 -49.13
N LEU A 219 2.72 -3.68 -50.35
CA LEU A 219 3.91 -4.15 -51.06
C LEU A 219 4.99 -3.12 -51.42
N ASP A 220 5.02 -1.93 -50.82
CA ASP A 220 6.03 -0.91 -51.12
C ASP A 220 6.81 -0.50 -49.87
N ASP A 221 8.13 -0.70 -49.92
CA ASP A 221 9.14 -0.42 -48.87
C ASP A 221 9.18 1.04 -48.37
N ALA A 222 8.35 1.92 -48.91
CA ALA A 222 8.29 3.35 -48.60
C ALA A 222 7.05 3.79 -47.80
N ILE A 223 6.01 2.96 -47.66
CA ILE A 223 4.75 3.36 -47.02
C ILE A 223 4.71 2.90 -45.56
N GLN A 224 4.38 3.82 -44.64
CA GLN A 224 4.24 3.53 -43.22
C GLN A 224 3.16 2.46 -43.02
N ARG A 225 3.48 1.40 -42.27
CA ARG A 225 2.49 0.40 -41.84
C ARG A 225 1.33 1.10 -41.13
N THR A 226 0.10 0.89 -41.59
CA THR A 226 -1.12 1.44 -41.01
C THR A 226 -2.12 0.34 -40.66
N VAL A 227 -2.97 0.61 -39.66
CA VAL A 227 -4.09 -0.26 -39.29
C VAL A 227 -5.39 0.37 -39.78
N THR A 228 -6.17 -0.39 -40.54
CA THR A 228 -7.46 0.03 -41.10
C THR A 228 -8.57 0.05 -40.06
N LEU A 229 -9.61 0.85 -40.30
CA LEU A 229 -10.81 0.91 -39.45
C LEU A 229 -11.49 -0.46 -39.28
N ASP A 230 -11.50 -1.30 -40.32
CA ASP A 230 -12.16 -2.61 -40.29
C ASP A 230 -11.40 -3.61 -39.41
N ALA A 231 -10.07 -3.61 -39.47
CA ALA A 231 -9.24 -4.39 -38.55
C ALA A 231 -9.48 -3.96 -37.09
N TRP A 232 -9.58 -2.66 -36.83
CA TRP A 232 -9.92 -2.13 -35.50
C TRP A 232 -11.31 -2.57 -35.02
N LEU A 233 -12.33 -2.53 -35.89
CA LEU A 233 -13.68 -2.97 -35.55
C LEU A 233 -13.72 -4.47 -35.24
N ALA A 234 -12.97 -5.29 -35.97
CA ALA A 234 -12.83 -6.72 -35.69
C ALA A 234 -12.22 -6.97 -34.30
N VAL A 235 -11.16 -6.23 -33.95
CA VAL A 235 -10.52 -6.29 -32.63
C VAL A 235 -11.48 -5.87 -31.52
N CYS A 236 -12.24 -4.79 -31.72
CA CYS A 236 -13.22 -4.30 -30.75
C CYS A 236 -14.37 -5.28 -30.50
N ARG A 237 -14.85 -5.98 -31.55
CA ARG A 237 -15.89 -7.01 -31.41
C ARG A 237 -15.47 -8.13 -30.45
N TYR A 238 -14.18 -8.50 -30.46
CA TYR A 238 -13.65 -9.53 -29.58
C TYR A 238 -13.31 -9.01 -28.16
N LEU A 239 -12.59 -7.89 -28.06
CA LEU A 239 -12.09 -7.37 -26.77
C LEU A 239 -13.17 -6.69 -25.91
N LYS A 240 -14.15 -6.02 -26.54
CA LYS A 240 -15.28 -5.37 -25.87
C LYS A 240 -16.58 -5.69 -26.61
N PRO A 241 -17.15 -6.90 -26.41
CA PRO A 241 -18.40 -7.30 -27.06
C PRO A 241 -19.61 -6.44 -26.66
N THR A 242 -19.49 -5.64 -25.60
CA THR A 242 -20.53 -4.69 -25.17
C THR A 242 -20.62 -3.43 -26.03
N TRP A 243 -19.61 -3.13 -26.85
CA TRP A 243 -19.59 -1.93 -27.68
C TRP A 243 -20.34 -2.16 -28.99
N THR A 244 -21.18 -1.20 -29.36
CA THR A 244 -21.75 -1.15 -30.70
C THR A 244 -20.70 -0.69 -31.72
N ALA A 245 -20.89 -1.06 -32.99
CA ALA A 245 -19.96 -0.67 -34.05
C ALA A 245 -19.79 0.85 -34.16
N GLU A 246 -20.84 1.64 -33.88
CA GLU A 246 -20.75 3.11 -33.85
C GLU A 246 -19.90 3.62 -32.69
N GLU A 247 -20.03 3.05 -31.49
CA GLU A 247 -19.22 3.47 -30.34
C GLU A 247 -17.72 3.19 -30.57
N ALA A 248 -17.40 2.07 -31.22
CA ALA A 248 -16.03 1.74 -31.62
C ALA A 248 -15.48 2.70 -32.70
N LYS A 249 -16.32 3.14 -33.65
CA LYS A 249 -15.97 4.17 -34.64
C LYS A 249 -15.71 5.53 -33.98
N VAL A 250 -16.53 5.96 -33.03
CA VAL A 250 -16.31 7.24 -32.32
C VAL A 250 -14.97 7.22 -31.56
N VAL A 251 -14.59 6.10 -30.95
CA VAL A 251 -13.28 5.96 -30.31
C VAL A 251 -12.15 6.05 -31.33
N PHE A 252 -12.29 5.41 -32.48
CA PHE A 252 -11.30 5.47 -33.56
C PHE A 252 -11.10 6.90 -34.06
N TYR A 253 -12.19 7.61 -34.39
CA TYR A 253 -12.14 9.01 -34.84
C TYR A 253 -11.65 10.00 -33.78
N SER A 254 -11.59 9.62 -32.51
CA SER A 254 -10.97 10.46 -31.48
C SER A 254 -9.44 10.56 -31.61
N SER A 255 -8.81 9.59 -32.29
CA SER A 255 -7.37 9.56 -32.53
C SER A 255 -6.99 9.82 -34.00
N ASP A 256 -7.90 9.54 -34.94
CA ASP A 256 -7.76 9.91 -36.35
C ASP A 256 -8.30 11.33 -36.60
N MET A 257 -7.45 12.33 -36.40
CA MET A 257 -7.77 13.75 -36.66
C MET A 257 -7.85 14.08 -38.15
N ASN A 258 -7.26 13.26 -39.02
CA ASN A 258 -7.11 13.54 -40.44
C ASN A 258 -8.20 12.86 -41.30
N GLN A 259 -9.09 12.07 -40.69
CA GLN A 259 -10.14 11.30 -41.37
C GLN A 259 -9.59 10.35 -42.45
N THR A 260 -8.37 9.86 -42.28
CA THR A 260 -7.72 8.96 -43.24
C THR A 260 -8.22 7.52 -43.14
N ASN A 261 -9.05 7.19 -42.13
CA ASN A 261 -9.53 5.83 -41.83
C ASN A 261 -8.40 4.80 -41.57
N GLU A 262 -7.20 5.31 -41.34
CA GLU A 262 -5.95 4.58 -41.13
C GLU A 262 -5.20 5.16 -39.94
N VAL A 263 -4.51 4.30 -39.19
CA VAL A 263 -3.86 4.67 -37.92
C VAL A 263 -2.42 4.20 -37.88
N ASN A 264 -1.51 5.14 -37.57
CA ASN A 264 -0.08 4.88 -37.37
C ASN A 264 0.20 4.23 -36.00
N LEU A 265 1.37 3.60 -35.84
CA LEU A 265 1.78 2.92 -34.58
C LEU A 265 1.58 3.80 -33.32
N THR A 266 1.96 5.08 -33.37
CA THR A 266 1.82 6.00 -32.22
C THR A 266 0.36 6.24 -31.86
N GLN A 267 -0.50 6.45 -32.86
CA GLN A 267 -1.94 6.64 -32.69
C GLN A 267 -2.61 5.32 -32.26
N PHE A 268 -2.15 4.16 -32.75
CA PHE A 268 -2.64 2.85 -32.34
C PHE A 268 -2.35 2.56 -30.86
N ILE A 269 -1.16 2.93 -30.37
CA ILE A 269 -0.83 2.82 -28.94
C ILE A 269 -1.75 3.73 -28.12
N GLN A 270 -2.03 4.96 -28.57
CA GLN A 270 -2.97 5.87 -27.90
C GLN A 270 -4.40 5.29 -27.90
N LEU A 271 -4.91 4.82 -29.04
CA LEU A 271 -6.22 4.14 -29.14
C LEU A 271 -6.31 2.94 -28.21
N SER A 272 -5.26 2.11 -28.13
CA SER A 272 -5.23 0.96 -27.22
C SER A 272 -5.29 1.37 -25.74
N SER A 273 -4.75 2.55 -25.40
CA SER A 273 -4.84 3.13 -24.05
C SER A 273 -6.25 3.67 -23.75
N VAL A 274 -6.92 4.22 -24.76
CA VAL A 274 -8.30 4.70 -24.69
C VAL A 274 -9.28 3.52 -24.61
N LEU A 275 -9.07 2.44 -25.36
CA LEU A 275 -9.90 1.23 -25.36
C LEU A 275 -10.13 0.69 -23.95
N VAL A 276 -9.07 0.68 -23.13
CA VAL A 276 -9.10 0.18 -21.76
C VAL A 276 -9.93 1.10 -20.84
N ASN A 277 -9.84 2.42 -21.04
CA ASN A 277 -10.35 3.43 -20.11
C ASN A 277 -11.68 4.07 -20.53
N ALA A 278 -12.04 3.99 -21.80
CA ALA A 278 -13.28 4.57 -22.30
C ALA A 278 -14.48 3.72 -21.89
N THR A 279 -15.46 4.35 -21.28
CA THR A 279 -16.84 3.87 -21.24
C THR A 279 -17.67 4.82 -22.07
N VAL A 280 -18.08 4.37 -23.26
CA VAL A 280 -18.99 5.13 -24.10
C VAL A 280 -20.39 4.84 -23.60
N THR A 281 -21.06 5.85 -23.03
CA THR A 281 -22.42 5.68 -22.55
C THR A 281 -23.37 6.30 -23.56
N ARG A 282 -24.17 5.48 -24.24
CA ARG A 282 -25.23 5.96 -25.13
C ARG A 282 -26.33 6.62 -24.30
N ARG A 283 -26.61 7.90 -24.56
CA ARG A 283 -27.72 8.61 -23.90
C ARG A 283 -29.04 8.17 -24.54
N GLN A 284 -29.62 7.07 -24.07
CA GLN A 284 -30.92 6.56 -24.54
C GLN A 284 -32.04 7.60 -24.26
N ARG A 285 -32.69 8.05 -25.33
CA ARG A 285 -33.73 9.11 -25.32
C ARG A 285 -35.17 8.58 -25.25
N ARG A 286 -35.41 7.26 -25.40
CA ARG A 286 -36.75 6.65 -25.30
C ARG A 286 -36.93 5.97 -23.95
N GLN A 287 -37.62 6.62 -23.02
CA GLN A 287 -38.06 6.03 -21.75
C GLN A 287 -39.51 6.47 -21.48
N SER A 288 -40.31 5.58 -20.87
CA SER A 288 -41.75 5.77 -20.62
C SER A 288 -42.04 7.03 -19.78
N LEU A 289 -43.26 7.58 -19.92
CA LEU A 289 -43.69 8.80 -19.19
C LEU A 289 -43.54 8.66 -17.67
N PHE A 290 -43.78 7.47 -17.13
CA PHE A 290 -43.59 7.17 -15.71
C PHE A 290 -42.11 7.28 -15.28
N ILE A 291 -41.20 6.72 -16.08
CA ILE A 291 -39.75 6.83 -15.85
C ILE A 291 -39.28 8.28 -15.97
N GLN A 292 -39.91 9.09 -16.85
CA GLN A 292 -39.61 10.51 -16.94
C GLN A 292 -40.08 11.30 -15.71
N GLY A 293 -41.27 11.00 -15.17
CA GLY A 293 -41.77 11.59 -13.92
C GLY A 293 -40.86 11.26 -12.73
N MET A 294 -40.50 9.98 -12.58
CA MET A 294 -39.59 9.51 -11.53
C MET A 294 -38.20 10.15 -11.65
N LYS A 295 -37.67 10.30 -12.88
CA LYS A 295 -36.40 11.00 -13.12
C LYS A 295 -36.47 12.51 -12.90
N LYS A 296 -37.59 13.16 -13.20
CA LYS A 296 -37.80 14.58 -12.83
C LYS A 296 -37.74 14.74 -11.32
N TRP A 297 -38.40 13.85 -10.58
CA TRP A 297 -38.36 13.86 -9.13
C TRP A 297 -36.95 13.54 -8.59
N GLN A 298 -36.28 12.54 -9.15
CA GLN A 298 -34.88 12.21 -8.85
C GLN A 298 -33.91 13.38 -9.12
N ASN A 299 -34.08 14.10 -10.22
CA ASN A 299 -33.25 15.27 -10.54
C ASN A 299 -33.55 16.44 -9.60
N LYS A 300 -34.82 16.61 -9.20
CA LYS A 300 -35.20 17.63 -8.21
C LYS A 300 -34.58 17.31 -6.85
N THR A 301 -34.67 16.07 -6.38
CA THR A 301 -34.02 15.65 -5.12
C THR A 301 -32.51 15.75 -5.20
N ARG A 302 -31.89 15.37 -6.33
CA ARG A 302 -30.45 15.55 -6.57
C ARG A 302 -30.03 17.02 -6.50
N ASN A 303 -30.77 17.93 -7.12
CA ASN A 303 -30.46 19.36 -7.10
C ASN A 303 -30.56 19.94 -5.69
N VAL A 304 -31.52 19.49 -4.88
CA VAL A 304 -31.65 19.87 -3.47
C VAL A 304 -30.50 19.28 -2.64
N LEU A 305 -30.15 18.01 -2.86
CA LEU A 305 -29.06 17.32 -2.16
C LEU A 305 -27.67 17.91 -2.47
N LEU A 306 -27.47 18.41 -3.69
CA LEU A 306 -26.22 19.03 -4.14
C LEU A 306 -26.26 20.56 -4.08
N ALA A 307 -27.27 21.15 -3.41
CA ALA A 307 -27.32 22.58 -3.21
C ALA A 307 -26.09 22.99 -2.38
N GLN A 308 -25.25 23.83 -2.99
CA GLN A 308 -23.96 24.25 -2.46
C GLN A 308 -23.94 25.76 -2.20
N THR A 309 -23.25 26.17 -1.15
CA THR A 309 -22.85 27.56 -0.91
C THR A 309 -21.35 27.65 -0.70
N THR A 310 -20.77 28.81 -0.99
CA THR A 310 -19.36 29.08 -0.74
C THR A 310 -19.20 29.72 0.64
N VAL A 311 -18.58 29.00 1.57
CA VAL A 311 -18.34 29.44 2.94
C VAL A 311 -16.82 29.44 3.14
N TRP A 312 -16.22 30.62 3.40
CA TRP A 312 -14.77 30.79 3.57
C TRP A 312 -13.92 30.24 2.40
N GLY A 313 -14.42 30.39 1.16
CA GLY A 313 -13.72 29.92 -0.04
C GLY A 313 -13.88 28.42 -0.35
N TYR A 314 -14.57 27.66 0.50
CA TYR A 314 -14.85 26.24 0.26
C TYR A 314 -16.33 26.00 -0.08
N PRO A 315 -16.65 25.12 -1.05
CA PRO A 315 -18.02 24.75 -1.35
C PRO A 315 -18.56 23.82 -0.26
N VAL A 316 -19.60 24.24 0.45
CA VAL A 316 -20.27 23.46 1.50
C VAL A 316 -21.66 23.07 1.02
N ILE A 317 -21.99 21.78 1.17
CA ILE A 317 -23.30 21.22 0.78
C ILE A 317 -24.26 21.30 1.98
N TYR A 318 -25.44 21.91 1.80
CA TYR A 318 -26.41 22.11 2.90
C TYR A 318 -26.79 20.82 3.61
N MET A 319 -27.00 19.75 2.85
CA MET A 319 -27.35 18.44 3.42
C MET A 319 -26.22 17.86 4.29
N GLU A 320 -24.95 18.17 4.00
CA GLU A 320 -23.84 17.72 4.83
C GLU A 320 -23.76 18.50 6.14
N VAL A 321 -24.14 19.78 6.14
CA VAL A 321 -24.28 20.57 7.37
C VAL A 321 -25.43 20.05 8.23
N PHE A 322 -26.58 19.76 7.63
CA PHE A 322 -27.72 19.16 8.33
C PHE A 322 -27.38 17.79 8.92
N VAL A 323 -26.71 16.93 8.15
CA VAL A 323 -26.20 15.65 8.64
C VAL A 323 -25.17 15.83 9.74
N GLY A 324 -24.27 16.82 9.62
CA GLY A 324 -23.32 17.23 10.66
C GLY A 324 -24.03 17.59 11.98
N PHE A 325 -25.09 18.37 11.90
CA PHE A 325 -25.92 18.71 13.06
C PHE A 325 -26.57 17.47 13.70
N LEU A 326 -27.16 16.57 12.90
CA LEU A 326 -27.72 15.31 13.41
C LEU A 326 -26.65 14.43 14.08
N ILE A 327 -25.41 14.46 13.57
CA ILE A 327 -24.30 13.74 14.18
C ILE A 327 -23.95 14.33 15.54
N CYS A 328 -23.87 15.65 15.67
CA CYS A 328 -23.65 16.30 16.97
C CYS A 328 -24.73 15.89 17.99
N LEU A 329 -26.01 15.88 17.58
CA LEU A 329 -27.09 15.38 18.42
C LEU A 329 -26.93 13.91 18.79
N SER A 330 -26.44 13.07 17.87
CA SER A 330 -26.17 11.66 18.15
C SER A 330 -25.02 11.44 19.14
N VAL A 331 -23.99 12.28 19.11
CA VAL A 331 -22.88 12.21 20.08
C VAL A 331 -23.37 12.65 21.46
N VAL A 332 -24.17 13.71 21.54
CA VAL A 332 -24.80 14.14 22.79
C VAL A 332 -25.70 13.02 23.34
N GLN A 333 -26.55 12.42 22.50
CA GLN A 333 -27.35 11.28 22.92
C GLN A 333 -26.49 10.12 23.44
N ALA A 334 -25.38 9.79 22.76
CA ALA A 334 -24.50 8.72 23.18
C ALA A 334 -23.82 8.96 24.54
N THR A 335 -23.39 10.20 24.82
CA THR A 335 -22.76 10.54 26.10
C THR A 335 -23.77 10.55 27.25
N GLN A 336 -25.00 11.02 27.01
CA GLN A 336 -26.04 11.05 28.04
C GLN A 336 -26.55 9.65 28.42
N VAL A 337 -26.63 8.70 27.46
CA VAL A 337 -27.03 7.31 27.75
C VAL A 337 -26.04 6.58 28.68
N ASN A 338 -24.76 6.93 28.62
CA ASN A 338 -23.71 6.27 29.41
C ASN A 338 -23.44 6.97 30.75
N ASN A 339 -24.14 8.06 31.06
CA ASN A 339 -23.91 8.81 32.28
C ASN A 339 -24.65 8.15 33.46
N TYR A 340 -23.91 7.45 34.33
CA TYR A 340 -24.42 6.67 35.46
C TYR A 340 -25.27 7.47 36.46
N ALA A 341 -25.12 8.79 36.49
CA ALA A 341 -25.82 9.68 37.42
C ALA A 341 -27.30 9.92 37.05
N LEU A 342 -27.75 9.51 35.86
CA LEU A 342 -29.10 9.80 35.35
C LEU A 342 -29.98 8.54 35.36
N THR A 343 -30.91 8.50 36.31
CA THR A 343 -31.86 7.44 36.68
C THR A 343 -32.53 6.67 35.51
N ASN A 344 -32.89 5.40 35.76
CA ASN A 344 -33.54 4.43 34.85
C ASN A 344 -34.63 4.94 33.88
N SER A 345 -35.37 6.02 34.20
CA SER A 345 -36.41 6.58 33.33
C SER A 345 -35.85 7.41 32.16
N LEU A 346 -34.76 8.15 32.38
CA LEU A 346 -34.14 9.00 31.35
C LEU A 346 -33.40 8.17 30.30
N ASN A 347 -32.89 6.99 30.69
CA ASN A 347 -32.27 6.03 29.77
C ASN A 347 -33.24 5.52 28.72
N HIS A 348 -34.52 5.29 29.05
CA HIS A 348 -35.51 4.86 28.06
C HIS A 348 -35.79 5.95 27.01
N THR A 349 -35.91 7.20 27.44
CA THR A 349 -36.13 8.35 26.55
C THR A 349 -34.95 8.55 25.60
N TRP A 350 -33.71 8.52 26.12
CA TRP A 350 -32.52 8.65 25.27
C TRP A 350 -32.32 7.49 24.31
N ARG A 351 -32.76 6.27 24.67
CA ARG A 351 -32.81 5.11 23.77
C ARG A 351 -33.80 5.34 22.63
N LEU A 352 -34.97 5.92 22.91
CA LEU A 352 -35.97 6.28 21.90
C LEU A 352 -35.45 7.38 20.96
N VAL A 353 -34.79 8.39 21.51
CA VAL A 353 -34.11 9.45 20.71
C VAL A 353 -33.04 8.82 19.81
N GLY A 354 -32.24 7.88 20.32
CA GLY A 354 -31.26 7.14 19.52
C GLY A 354 -31.89 6.37 18.36
N MET A 355 -33.08 5.80 18.55
CA MET A 355 -33.85 5.14 17.49
C MET A 355 -34.35 6.15 16.45
N GLY A 356 -34.88 7.29 16.89
CA GLY A 356 -35.32 8.37 16.00
C GLY A 356 -34.16 8.93 15.15
N LEU A 357 -32.97 9.08 15.74
CA LEU A 357 -31.78 9.47 14.98
C LEU A 357 -31.39 8.39 13.97
N LEU A 358 -31.39 7.10 14.36
CA LEU A 358 -31.10 5.99 13.43
C LEU A 358 -32.05 5.97 12.24
N SER A 359 -33.35 6.19 12.45
CA SER A 359 -34.32 6.22 11.37
C SER A 359 -34.09 7.42 10.43
N LEU A 360 -33.83 8.62 10.96
CA LEU A 360 -33.48 9.80 10.17
C LEU A 360 -32.25 9.57 9.28
N PHE A 361 -31.20 8.95 9.81
CA PHE A 361 -30.02 8.58 9.01
C PHE A 361 -30.33 7.50 7.97
N THR A 362 -31.24 6.58 8.26
CA THR A 362 -31.67 5.56 7.29
C THR A 362 -32.44 6.21 6.13
N VAL A 363 -33.29 7.19 6.43
CA VAL A 363 -34.01 8.01 5.44
C VAL A 363 -33.04 8.83 4.59
N GLU A 364 -32.02 9.44 5.21
CA GLU A 364 -30.95 10.15 4.49
C GLU A 364 -30.25 9.25 3.47
N ILE A 365 -29.89 8.02 3.88
CA ILE A 365 -29.27 7.03 3.00
C ILE A 365 -30.21 6.65 1.85
N ALA A 366 -31.49 6.40 2.14
CA ALA A 366 -32.48 6.08 1.13
C ALA A 366 -32.68 7.22 0.11
N LEU A 367 -32.72 8.47 0.58
CA LEU A 367 -32.80 9.66 -0.26
C LEU A 367 -31.56 9.81 -1.16
N LYS A 368 -30.36 9.57 -0.63
CA LYS A 368 -29.11 9.59 -1.42
C LYS A 368 -29.07 8.47 -2.46
N LEU A 369 -29.48 7.25 -2.09
CA LEU A 369 -29.56 6.12 -3.00
C LEU A 369 -30.55 6.40 -4.14
N PHE A 370 -31.70 7.01 -3.83
CA PHE A 370 -32.68 7.43 -4.81
C PHE A 370 -32.12 8.52 -5.74
N ALA A 371 -31.53 9.59 -5.19
CA ALA A 371 -31.07 10.75 -5.95
C ALA A 371 -29.87 10.45 -6.88
N PHE A 372 -28.88 9.70 -6.43
CA PHE A 372 -27.70 9.36 -7.23
C PHE A 372 -27.90 8.10 -8.09
N GLY A 373 -28.83 7.23 -7.71
CA GLY A 373 -28.97 5.90 -8.30
C GLY A 373 -27.91 4.93 -7.77
N SER A 374 -28.16 3.62 -7.93
CA SER A 374 -27.33 2.56 -7.35
C SER A 374 -25.86 2.64 -7.78
N VAL A 375 -25.59 2.83 -9.07
CA VAL A 375 -24.21 2.82 -9.60
C VAL A 375 -23.36 3.97 -9.07
N GLU A 376 -23.88 5.20 -9.06
CA GLU A 376 -23.13 6.37 -8.57
C GLU A 376 -23.00 6.33 -7.04
N PHE A 377 -24.05 5.89 -6.34
CA PHE A 377 -24.07 5.78 -4.88
C PHE A 377 -23.02 4.78 -4.35
N PHE A 378 -22.96 3.57 -4.94
CA PHE A 378 -21.95 2.57 -4.58
C PHE A 378 -20.53 2.91 -5.06
N ASN A 379 -20.31 4.01 -5.77
CA ASN A 379 -18.95 4.46 -6.09
C ASN A 379 -18.39 5.44 -5.05
N ARG A 380 -19.25 6.11 -4.28
CA ARG A 380 -18.83 7.06 -3.25
C ARG A 380 -18.45 6.34 -1.94
N PRO A 381 -17.25 6.58 -1.37
CA PRO A 381 -16.77 5.84 -0.18
C PRO A 381 -17.64 6.09 1.06
N PHE A 382 -18.08 7.33 1.29
CA PHE A 382 -18.93 7.68 2.42
C PHE A 382 -20.32 7.07 2.33
N CYS A 383 -20.89 6.96 1.13
CA CYS A 383 -22.16 6.27 0.94
C CYS A 383 -22.07 4.78 1.30
N LYS A 384 -20.95 4.12 1.00
CA LYS A 384 -20.71 2.72 1.46
C LYS A 384 -20.59 2.65 2.96
N PHE A 385 -19.80 3.54 3.55
CA PHE A 385 -19.63 3.61 5.01
C PHE A 385 -20.96 3.80 5.73
N ASP A 386 -21.86 4.63 5.19
CA ASP A 386 -23.17 4.88 5.75
C ASP A 386 -24.06 3.65 5.78
N ILE A 387 -24.07 2.87 4.68
CA ILE A 387 -24.78 1.59 4.65
C ILE A 387 -24.21 0.66 5.71
N VAL A 388 -22.88 0.56 5.81
CA VAL A 388 -22.24 -0.34 6.79
C VAL A 388 -22.62 0.06 8.22
N VAL A 389 -22.53 1.34 8.59
CA VAL A 389 -22.88 1.79 9.94
C VAL A 389 -24.38 1.67 10.20
N ALA A 390 -25.24 1.95 9.22
CA ALA A 390 -26.69 1.78 9.36
C ALA A 390 -27.09 0.31 9.51
N THR A 391 -26.53 -0.58 8.69
CA THR A 391 -26.80 -2.03 8.76
C THR A 391 -26.35 -2.63 10.09
N VAL A 392 -25.14 -2.31 10.55
CA VAL A 392 -24.65 -2.73 11.87
C VAL A 392 -25.54 -2.17 12.98
N GLY A 393 -25.92 -0.89 12.87
CA GLY A 393 -26.82 -0.25 13.84
C GLY A 393 -28.20 -0.91 13.93
N TRP A 394 -28.80 -1.31 12.80
CA TRP A 394 -30.08 -2.03 12.78
C TRP A 394 -29.94 -3.48 13.24
N LEU A 395 -28.85 -4.15 12.87
CA LEU A 395 -28.57 -5.53 13.27
C LEU A 395 -28.48 -5.66 14.79
N PHE A 396 -27.66 -4.83 15.44
CA PHE A 396 -27.53 -4.86 16.90
C PHE A 396 -28.83 -4.45 17.60
N TYR A 397 -29.57 -3.47 17.06
CA TYR A 397 -30.89 -3.12 17.59
C TYR A 397 -31.86 -4.31 17.54
N ALA A 398 -31.92 -5.00 16.39
CA ALA A 398 -32.76 -6.18 16.23
C ALA A 398 -32.34 -7.32 17.17
N MET A 399 -31.02 -7.57 17.33
CA MET A 399 -30.52 -8.60 18.24
C MET A 399 -30.87 -8.30 19.70
N THR A 400 -30.70 -7.06 20.16
CA THR A 400 -31.10 -6.64 21.52
C THR A 400 -32.62 -6.73 21.73
N SER A 401 -33.42 -6.52 20.69
CA SER A 401 -34.89 -6.59 20.79
C SER A 401 -35.44 -8.01 20.70
N LEU A 402 -34.78 -8.92 19.98
CA LEU A 402 -35.26 -10.29 19.73
C LEU A 402 -34.74 -11.31 20.73
N ILE A 403 -33.56 -11.08 21.32
CA ILE A 403 -32.91 -12.00 22.24
C ILE A 403 -33.01 -11.44 23.68
N PRO A 404 -33.96 -11.92 24.51
CA PRO A 404 -33.97 -11.60 25.93
C PRO A 404 -32.67 -12.14 26.58
N ALA A 405 -31.99 -11.32 27.39
CA ALA A 405 -30.66 -11.56 27.99
C ALA A 405 -29.42 -11.35 27.08
N PHE A 406 -29.55 -10.64 25.95
CA PHE A 406 -28.37 -10.23 25.18
C PHE A 406 -27.48 -9.23 25.99
N PRO A 407 -26.15 -9.41 26.06
CA PRO A 407 -25.28 -8.57 26.89
C PRO A 407 -25.35 -7.09 26.50
N VAL A 408 -25.51 -6.22 27.50
CA VAL A 408 -25.64 -4.76 27.33
C VAL A 408 -24.39 -4.17 26.65
N VAL A 409 -23.22 -4.79 26.83
CA VAL A 409 -21.95 -4.39 26.19
C VAL A 409 -22.07 -4.31 24.67
N PHE A 410 -22.84 -5.19 24.02
CA PHE A 410 -23.03 -5.14 22.57
C PHE A 410 -23.94 -3.99 22.13
N TYR A 411 -24.87 -3.56 22.98
CA TYR A 411 -25.64 -2.34 22.74
C TYR A 411 -24.75 -1.11 22.81
N ASP A 412 -23.84 -1.05 23.80
CA ASP A 412 -22.88 0.04 23.94
C ASP A 412 -21.86 0.06 22.79
N LEU A 413 -21.43 -1.12 22.32
CA LEU A 413 -20.62 -1.27 21.11
C LEU A 413 -21.36 -0.77 19.86
N ALA A 414 -22.66 -1.07 19.74
CA ALA A 414 -23.48 -0.58 18.63
C ALA A 414 -23.65 0.94 18.66
N LEU A 415 -23.77 1.52 19.86
CA LEU A 415 -23.78 2.96 20.08
C LEU A 415 -22.43 3.58 19.64
N ALA A 416 -21.30 2.98 20.04
CA ALA A 416 -19.97 3.42 19.62
C ALA A 416 -19.76 3.34 18.09
N ILE A 417 -20.21 2.25 17.45
CA ILE A 417 -20.15 2.10 15.99
C ILE A 417 -21.02 3.15 15.29
N ARG A 418 -22.22 3.49 15.82
CA ARG A 418 -23.02 4.59 15.27
C ARG A 418 -22.30 5.93 15.38
N SER A 419 -21.55 6.17 16.46
CA SER A 419 -20.76 7.39 16.65
C SER A 419 -19.64 7.54 15.62
N LEU A 420 -19.21 6.48 14.93
CA LEU A 420 -18.28 6.58 13.79
C LEU A 420 -18.81 7.47 12.66
N ARG A 421 -20.12 7.77 12.63
CA ARG A 421 -20.70 8.77 11.72
C ARG A 421 -20.07 10.16 11.90
N VAL A 422 -19.42 10.46 13.02
CA VAL A 422 -18.60 11.66 13.21
C VAL A 422 -17.49 11.81 12.16
N LEU A 423 -17.01 10.69 11.60
CA LEU A 423 -16.06 10.73 10.49
C LEU A 423 -16.64 11.41 9.23
N LYS A 424 -17.97 11.51 9.11
CA LYS A 424 -18.61 12.30 8.04
C LYS A 424 -18.32 13.78 8.16
N VAL A 425 -18.06 14.30 9.36
CA VAL A 425 -17.71 15.72 9.55
C VAL A 425 -16.43 16.06 8.78
N LEU A 426 -15.55 15.08 8.56
CA LEU A 426 -14.36 15.24 7.72
C LEU A 426 -14.70 15.59 6.26
N ASN A 427 -15.90 15.28 5.76
CA ASN A 427 -16.33 15.73 4.42
C ASN A 427 -16.52 17.24 4.31
N LEU A 428 -16.81 17.93 5.42
CA LEU A 428 -16.94 19.39 5.40
C LEU A 428 -15.59 20.07 5.14
N ILE A 429 -14.48 19.34 5.25
CA ILE A 429 -13.13 19.86 5.12
C ILE A 429 -12.50 19.28 3.83
N PRO A 430 -12.44 20.03 2.73
CA PRO A 430 -12.03 19.50 1.42
C PRO A 430 -10.67 18.79 1.38
N PRO A 431 -9.62 19.24 2.10
CA PRO A 431 -8.36 18.49 2.19
C PRO A 431 -8.50 17.02 2.65
N PHE A 432 -9.47 16.71 3.52
CA PHE A 432 -9.68 15.34 3.99
C PHE A 432 -10.34 14.46 2.94
N HIS A 433 -11.10 15.02 2.00
CA HIS A 433 -11.69 14.24 0.91
C HIS A 433 -10.58 13.58 0.07
N ASN A 434 -9.54 14.35 -0.27
CA ASN A 434 -8.41 13.87 -1.08
C ASN A 434 -7.61 12.80 -0.35
N ILE A 435 -7.44 12.97 0.97
CA ILE A 435 -6.79 11.97 1.85
C ILE A 435 -7.61 10.67 1.89
N LEU A 436 -8.92 10.74 2.10
CA LEU A 436 -9.79 9.58 2.25
C LEU A 436 -9.98 8.83 0.92
N TRP A 437 -10.07 9.54 -0.19
CA TRP A 437 -10.08 8.94 -1.52
C TRP A 437 -8.80 8.16 -1.79
N THR A 438 -7.64 8.78 -1.49
CA THR A 438 -6.34 8.14 -1.59
C THR A 438 -6.25 6.92 -0.68
N MET A 439 -6.72 7.04 0.57
CA MET A 439 -6.75 5.95 1.54
C MET A 439 -7.55 4.75 1.01
N ASN A 440 -8.78 4.98 0.54
CA ASN A 440 -9.62 3.92 -0.01
C ASN A 440 -8.97 3.21 -1.21
N ARG A 441 -8.23 3.96 -2.03
CA ARG A 441 -7.47 3.41 -3.16
C ARG A 441 -6.30 2.54 -2.74
N ILE A 442 -5.66 2.83 -1.59
CA ILE A 442 -4.52 2.05 -1.07
C ILE A 442 -4.92 0.93 -0.09
N ILE A 443 -6.16 0.88 0.42
CA ILE A 443 -6.65 -0.19 1.31
C ILE A 443 -6.30 -1.60 0.80
N PRO A 444 -6.53 -1.95 -0.49
CA PRO A 444 -6.19 -3.28 -0.98
C PRO A 444 -4.69 -3.60 -0.91
N LEU A 445 -3.84 -2.58 -1.04
CA LEU A 445 -2.40 -2.72 -0.91
C LEU A 445 -1.99 -2.85 0.56
N ILE A 446 -2.57 -2.03 1.45
CA ILE A 446 -2.37 -2.13 2.91
C ILE A 446 -2.75 -3.54 3.40
N GLY A 447 -3.88 -4.09 2.94
CA GLY A 447 -4.28 -5.45 3.30
C GLY A 447 -3.29 -6.53 2.84
N GLN A 448 -2.70 -6.38 1.65
CA GLN A 448 -1.65 -7.30 1.16
C GLN A 448 -0.37 -7.20 2.00
N LEU A 449 0.01 -5.99 2.37
CA LEU A 449 1.16 -5.72 3.23
C LEU A 449 0.97 -6.26 4.65
N PHE A 450 -0.21 -6.02 5.22
CA PHE A 450 -0.59 -6.54 6.53
C PHE A 450 -0.56 -8.07 6.55
N LEU A 451 -1.05 -8.73 5.49
CA LEU A 451 -0.98 -10.19 5.37
C LEU A 451 0.47 -10.70 5.39
N VAL A 452 1.41 -9.99 4.76
CA VAL A 452 2.84 -10.35 4.82
C VAL A 452 3.39 -10.26 6.25
N ILE A 453 3.07 -9.21 6.99
CA ILE A 453 3.49 -9.07 8.41
C ILE A 453 2.85 -10.17 9.26
N LEU A 454 1.53 -10.37 9.12
CA LEU A 454 0.79 -11.41 9.83
C LEU A 454 1.34 -12.81 9.52
N SER A 455 1.83 -13.05 8.29
CA SER A 455 2.47 -14.32 7.92
C SER A 455 3.77 -14.57 8.70
N VAL A 456 4.54 -13.52 9.01
CA VAL A 456 5.74 -13.65 9.85
C VAL A 456 5.34 -13.86 11.31
N VAL A 457 4.38 -13.08 11.83
CA VAL A 457 3.84 -13.29 13.19
C VAL A 457 3.30 -14.71 13.35
N TYR A 458 2.61 -15.25 12.33
CA TYR A 458 2.13 -16.63 12.32
C TYR A 458 3.25 -17.65 12.51
N VAL A 459 4.39 -17.47 11.82
CA VAL A 459 5.55 -18.37 11.95
C VAL A 459 6.06 -18.34 13.38
N PHE A 460 6.24 -17.16 13.96
CA PHE A 460 6.68 -17.01 15.35
C PHE A 460 5.65 -17.55 16.34
N ALA A 461 4.35 -17.42 16.07
CA ALA A 461 3.28 -17.94 16.93
C ALA A 461 3.32 -19.47 17.01
N ILE A 462 3.52 -20.15 15.87
CA ILE A 462 3.69 -21.61 15.87
C ILE A 462 4.93 -22.02 16.67
N LEU A 463 6.05 -21.29 16.54
CA LEU A 463 7.28 -21.57 17.28
C LEU A 463 7.14 -21.28 18.79
N ALA A 464 6.49 -20.17 19.15
CA ALA A 464 6.24 -19.79 20.54
C ALA A 464 5.31 -20.78 21.23
N GLN A 465 4.20 -21.14 20.59
CA GLN A 465 3.27 -22.14 21.13
C GLN A 465 3.97 -23.51 21.30
N ALA A 466 4.76 -23.91 20.30
CA ALA A 466 5.51 -25.16 20.31
C ALA A 466 6.50 -25.27 21.47
N ASN A 467 7.24 -24.20 21.75
CA ASN A 467 8.34 -24.23 22.71
C ASN A 467 7.93 -23.75 24.12
N TYR A 468 7.01 -22.78 24.22
CA TYR A 468 6.72 -22.05 25.46
C TYR A 468 5.26 -22.15 25.91
N GLY A 469 4.36 -22.66 25.06
CA GLY A 469 2.91 -22.67 25.33
C GLY A 469 2.51 -23.41 26.61
N GLN A 470 3.03 -24.63 26.79
CA GLN A 470 2.78 -25.43 28.01
C GLN A 470 3.47 -24.83 29.25
N LEU A 471 4.60 -24.15 29.06
CA LEU A 471 5.38 -23.59 30.15
C LEU A 471 4.66 -22.43 30.82
N LEU A 472 4.09 -21.53 30.02
CA LEU A 472 3.26 -20.42 30.51
C LEU A 472 1.93 -20.92 31.10
N ALA A 473 1.34 -21.95 30.49
CA ALA A 473 0.08 -22.52 30.96
C ALA A 473 0.21 -23.19 32.35
N ARG A 474 1.40 -23.69 32.68
CA ARG A 474 1.70 -24.37 33.96
C ARG A 474 2.68 -23.55 34.82
N PHE A 475 2.62 -22.23 34.71
CA PHE A 475 3.54 -21.35 35.41
C PHE A 475 3.53 -21.63 36.94
N PRO A 476 4.68 -21.89 37.57
CA PRO A 476 4.74 -22.19 39.01
C PRO A 476 4.32 -20.99 39.87
N GLU A 477 3.38 -21.20 40.79
CA GLU A 477 2.89 -20.13 41.69
C GLU A 477 4.02 -19.59 42.60
N SER A 478 5.06 -20.39 42.87
CA SER A 478 6.24 -20.00 43.66
C SER A 478 7.11 -18.91 42.99
N LEU A 479 6.99 -18.72 41.68
CA LEU A 479 7.80 -17.76 40.90
C LEU A 479 7.02 -16.49 40.55
N LYS A 480 5.82 -16.32 41.13
CA LYS A 480 4.91 -15.20 40.87
C LYS A 480 5.53 -13.83 41.15
N ASP A 481 6.28 -13.70 42.24
CA ASP A 481 6.86 -12.41 42.65
C ASP A 481 7.94 -11.93 41.66
N ASN A 482 8.69 -12.87 41.08
CA ASN A 482 9.74 -12.58 40.09
C ASN A 482 9.18 -12.19 38.71
N ALA A 483 7.94 -12.58 38.40
CA ALA A 483 7.26 -12.30 37.14
C ALA A 483 5.97 -11.47 37.33
N SER A 484 5.94 -10.62 38.38
CA SER A 484 4.74 -9.90 38.82
C SER A 484 4.07 -9.08 37.70
N THR A 485 4.85 -8.41 36.85
CA THR A 485 4.34 -7.59 35.74
C THR A 485 3.54 -8.42 34.73
N TRP A 486 4.01 -9.62 34.37
CA TRP A 486 3.27 -10.51 33.48
C TRP A 486 2.13 -11.22 34.21
N TYR A 487 2.34 -11.66 35.45
CA TYR A 487 1.37 -12.47 36.20
C TYR A 487 0.04 -11.72 36.43
N ILE A 488 0.07 -10.39 36.58
CA ILE A 488 -1.14 -9.54 36.67
C ILE A 488 -2.00 -9.69 35.41
N HIS A 489 -1.38 -9.84 34.24
CA HIS A 489 -2.01 -9.91 32.93
C HIS A 489 -1.99 -11.33 32.33
N LYS A 490 -1.82 -12.38 33.16
CA LYS A 490 -1.70 -13.78 32.71
C LYS A 490 -2.92 -14.29 31.93
N GLU A 491 -4.08 -13.66 32.11
CA GLU A 491 -5.30 -14.03 31.40
C GLU A 491 -5.33 -13.51 29.97
N GLU A 492 -4.65 -12.40 29.71
CA GLU A 492 -4.55 -11.73 28.41
C GLU A 492 -3.37 -12.31 27.60
N PHE A 493 -2.22 -12.50 28.24
CA PHE A 493 -0.99 -12.97 27.59
C PHE A 493 -0.79 -14.49 27.73
N ARG A 494 -1.53 -15.26 26.93
CA ARG A 494 -1.47 -16.73 26.91
C ARG A 494 -0.84 -17.28 25.63
N LEU A 495 -0.03 -18.33 25.78
CA LEU A 495 0.61 -19.05 24.67
C LEU A 495 0.09 -20.50 24.51
N ASP A 496 -1.00 -20.84 25.20
CA ASP A 496 -1.57 -22.18 25.27
C ASP A 496 -2.19 -22.65 23.94
N THR A 497 -3.04 -21.81 23.36
CA THR A 497 -3.70 -22.02 22.08
C THR A 497 -3.06 -21.18 20.99
N PHE A 498 -3.22 -21.61 19.74
CA PHE A 498 -2.66 -20.90 18.59
C PHE A 498 -3.26 -19.48 18.46
N GLU A 499 -4.55 -19.33 18.75
CA GLU A 499 -5.26 -18.05 18.63
C GLU A 499 -4.77 -17.07 19.69
N ASN A 500 -4.70 -17.49 20.95
CA ASN A 500 -4.16 -16.68 22.03
C ASN A 500 -2.70 -16.31 21.76
N CYS A 501 -1.88 -17.28 21.31
CA CYS A 501 -0.49 -17.03 20.98
C CYS A 501 -0.33 -16.02 19.83
N LEU A 502 -1.20 -16.06 18.83
CA LEU A 502 -1.19 -15.10 17.73
C LEU A 502 -1.54 -13.68 18.21
N VAL A 503 -2.54 -13.55 19.08
CA VAL A 503 -2.93 -12.26 19.68
C VAL A 503 -1.83 -11.74 20.60
N THR A 504 -1.29 -12.58 21.50
CA THR A 504 -0.20 -12.23 22.41
C THR A 504 1.04 -11.77 21.64
N LEU A 505 1.48 -12.46 20.59
CA LEU A 505 2.62 -11.99 19.79
C LEU A 505 2.30 -10.73 18.97
N PHE A 506 1.05 -10.57 18.52
CA PHE A 506 0.63 -9.33 17.86
C PHE A 506 0.67 -8.14 18.82
N GLU A 507 0.23 -8.34 20.05
CA GLU A 507 0.34 -7.36 21.13
C GLU A 507 1.80 -7.10 21.47
N GLU A 508 2.62 -8.14 21.64
CA GLU A 508 4.05 -8.03 21.91
C GLU A 508 4.81 -7.24 20.81
N ALA A 509 4.41 -7.42 19.55
CA ALA A 509 4.94 -6.65 18.43
C ALA A 509 4.70 -5.14 18.54
N THR A 510 3.65 -4.71 19.26
CA THR A 510 3.20 -3.31 19.35
C THR A 510 3.37 -2.69 20.75
N LEU A 511 3.36 -3.51 21.81
CA LEU A 511 3.43 -3.08 23.19
C LEU A 511 4.84 -2.62 23.57
N ALA A 512 4.90 -1.52 24.30
CA ALA A 512 6.14 -0.96 24.78
C ALA A 512 6.73 -1.73 25.97
N GLY A 513 5.99 -2.67 26.59
CA GLY A 513 6.41 -3.52 27.71
C GLY A 513 6.49 -5.01 27.37
N TRP A 514 6.86 -5.31 26.12
CA TRP A 514 6.92 -6.67 25.57
C TRP A 514 7.84 -7.62 26.34
N ASN A 515 8.85 -7.08 27.02
CA ASN A 515 9.83 -7.86 27.78
C ASN A 515 9.22 -8.62 28.96
N SER A 516 8.04 -8.22 29.46
CA SER A 516 7.36 -8.89 30.58
C SER A 516 7.12 -10.39 30.33
N ILE A 517 6.73 -10.77 29.11
CA ILE A 517 6.50 -12.17 28.72
C ILE A 517 7.83 -12.92 28.62
N MET A 518 8.85 -12.28 28.04
CA MET A 518 10.20 -12.84 27.93
C MET A 518 10.82 -13.07 29.31
N ASP A 519 10.71 -12.09 30.21
CA ASP A 519 11.22 -12.16 31.58
C ASP A 519 10.51 -13.28 32.37
N ALA A 520 9.19 -13.39 32.24
CA ALA A 520 8.42 -14.47 32.85
C ALA A 520 8.87 -15.86 32.34
N LEU A 521 9.10 -16.02 31.04
CA LEU A 521 9.61 -17.27 30.47
C LEU A 521 11.05 -17.55 30.85
N PHE A 522 11.88 -16.52 30.96
CA PHE A 522 13.27 -16.65 31.37
C PHE A 522 13.37 -17.14 32.82
N VAL A 523 12.51 -16.66 33.72
CA VAL A 523 12.44 -17.13 35.12
C VAL A 523 12.12 -18.62 35.23
N VAL A 524 11.38 -19.20 34.29
CA VAL A 524 11.04 -20.63 34.31
C VAL A 524 12.02 -21.49 33.51
N THR A 525 12.54 -20.97 32.38
CA THR A 525 13.45 -21.73 31.51
C THR A 525 14.92 -21.61 31.90
N GLU A 526 15.31 -20.50 32.51
CA GLU A 526 16.69 -20.06 32.75
C GLU A 526 17.60 -20.20 31.51
N SER A 527 17.01 -20.18 30.31
CA SER A 527 17.70 -20.49 29.07
C SER A 527 17.96 -19.23 28.23
N PRO A 528 19.20 -19.00 27.75
CA PRO A 528 19.50 -17.93 26.80
C PRO A 528 18.69 -18.01 25.50
N ASN A 529 18.23 -19.20 25.13
CA ASN A 529 17.46 -19.43 23.91
C ASN A 529 16.12 -18.68 23.92
N THR A 530 15.51 -18.52 25.11
CA THR A 530 14.29 -17.73 25.31
C THR A 530 14.52 -16.27 24.95
N LEU A 531 15.62 -15.70 25.44
CA LEU A 531 15.99 -14.30 25.14
C LEU A 531 16.24 -14.13 23.64
N VAL A 532 17.02 -15.03 23.03
CA VAL A 532 17.33 -14.98 21.59
C VAL A 532 16.05 -15.05 20.76
N PHE A 533 15.09 -15.88 21.13
CA PHE A 533 13.82 -16.01 20.42
C PHE A 533 13.03 -14.69 20.40
N PHE A 534 12.78 -14.10 21.58
CA PHE A 534 11.98 -12.87 21.68
C PHE A 534 12.70 -11.65 21.11
N PHE A 535 14.01 -11.51 21.31
CA PHE A 535 14.77 -10.45 20.62
C PHE A 535 14.76 -10.64 19.10
N THR A 536 14.87 -11.87 18.60
CA THR A 536 14.80 -12.14 17.15
C THR A 536 13.42 -11.76 16.60
N PHE A 537 12.35 -12.14 17.29
CA PHE A 537 10.98 -11.74 16.94
C PHE A 537 10.83 -10.23 16.92
N ARG A 538 11.22 -9.57 18.03
CA ARG A 538 11.08 -8.13 18.22
C ARG A 538 11.87 -7.33 17.19
N ILE A 539 13.13 -7.69 16.94
CA ILE A 539 13.97 -7.04 15.92
C ILE A 539 13.35 -7.24 14.52
N THR A 540 12.88 -8.45 14.23
CA THR A 540 12.25 -8.77 12.93
C THR A 540 11.01 -7.92 12.70
N ILE A 541 10.14 -7.74 13.71
CA ILE A 541 8.93 -6.94 13.56
C ILE A 541 9.22 -5.44 13.62
N SER A 542 9.90 -4.97 14.66
CA SER A 542 10.07 -3.56 14.98
C SER A 542 11.12 -2.85 14.13
N ASN A 543 12.26 -3.50 13.87
CA ASN A 543 13.39 -2.86 13.19
C ASN A 543 13.42 -3.19 11.69
N ILE A 544 12.71 -4.23 11.25
CA ILE A 544 12.71 -4.66 9.86
C ILE A 544 11.32 -4.50 9.24
N LEU A 545 10.31 -5.25 9.69
CA LEU A 545 8.99 -5.29 9.05
C LEU A 545 8.22 -3.97 9.12
N LEU A 546 8.12 -3.36 10.30
CA LEU A 546 7.38 -2.10 10.49
C LEU A 546 8.02 -0.92 9.72
N PRO A 547 9.35 -0.68 9.77
CA PRO A 547 9.98 0.39 8.99
C PRO A 547 9.81 0.22 7.49
N ILE A 548 9.92 -1.02 6.99
CA ILE A 548 9.67 -1.33 5.58
C ILE A 548 8.20 -1.08 5.24
N PHE A 549 7.26 -1.51 6.09
CA PHE A 549 5.83 -1.26 5.92
C PHE A 549 5.49 0.23 5.87
N VAL A 550 6.02 1.01 6.81
CA VAL A 550 5.82 2.47 6.86
C VAL A 550 6.39 3.12 5.60
N GLY A 551 7.62 2.76 5.20
CA GLY A 551 8.21 3.25 3.96
C GLY A 551 7.37 2.93 2.72
N PHE A 552 6.79 1.72 2.66
CA PHE A 552 5.86 1.31 1.60
C PHE A 552 4.55 2.10 1.63
N LEU A 553 3.97 2.32 2.81
CA LEU A 553 2.72 3.06 2.98
C LEU A 553 2.90 4.52 2.56
N VAL A 554 3.96 5.18 3.01
CA VAL A 554 4.26 6.58 2.69
C VAL A 554 4.42 6.78 1.18
N GLU A 555 5.19 5.93 0.50
CA GLU A 555 5.33 6.02 -0.95
C GLU A 555 4.02 5.73 -1.67
N SER A 556 3.25 4.75 -1.20
CA SER A 556 1.97 4.40 -1.83
C SER A 556 0.94 5.51 -1.64
N PHE A 557 0.94 6.18 -0.50
CA PHE A 557 0.08 7.32 -0.23
C PHE A 557 0.50 8.52 -1.08
N SER A 558 1.78 8.92 -1.04
CA SER A 558 2.31 10.06 -1.82
C SER A 558 2.17 9.85 -3.33
N SER A 559 2.36 8.62 -3.81
CA SER A 559 2.21 8.27 -5.23
C SER A 559 0.74 8.31 -5.70
N ASN A 560 -0.23 8.02 -4.82
CA ASN A 560 -1.65 8.05 -5.18
C ASN A 560 -2.34 9.41 -4.92
N GLN A 561 -1.73 10.33 -4.16
CA GLN A 561 -2.26 11.69 -3.96
C GLN A 561 -2.15 12.58 -5.21
N LYS A 562 -0.94 12.71 -5.78
CA LYS A 562 -0.68 13.53 -6.99
C LYS A 562 -1.67 13.32 -8.14
N PRO A 563 -2.05 12.08 -8.49
CA PRO A 563 -3.02 11.86 -9.54
C PRO A 563 -4.47 12.08 -9.12
N ALA A 564 -4.81 12.01 -7.83
CA ALA A 564 -6.14 12.40 -7.35
C ALA A 564 -6.40 13.89 -7.66
N GLU A 565 -5.41 14.74 -7.37
CA GLU A 565 -5.45 16.17 -7.66
C GLU A 565 -5.55 16.44 -9.18
N LEU A 566 -4.77 15.71 -9.99
CA LEU A 566 -4.84 15.83 -11.45
C LEU A 566 -6.17 15.30 -12.03
N GLU A 567 -6.77 14.28 -11.42
CA GLU A 567 -8.09 13.74 -11.80
C GLU A 567 -9.21 14.73 -11.46
N GLU A 568 -9.14 15.43 -10.32
CA GLU A 568 -10.07 16.50 -9.97
C GLU A 568 -9.99 17.66 -10.98
N VAL A 569 -8.77 18.14 -11.25
CA VAL A 569 -8.53 19.21 -12.24
C VAL A 569 -8.93 18.78 -13.67
N ALA A 570 -8.72 17.51 -14.04
CA ALA A 570 -9.09 17.00 -15.35
C ALA A 570 -10.60 16.77 -15.48
N ASN A 571 -11.29 16.31 -14.44
CA ASN A 571 -12.76 16.15 -14.44
C ASN A 571 -13.47 17.51 -14.53
N GLU A 572 -12.93 18.55 -13.90
CA GLU A 572 -13.42 19.93 -14.11
C GLU A 572 -13.25 20.38 -15.57
N LYS A 573 -12.12 20.02 -16.21
CA LYS A 573 -11.82 20.40 -17.62
C LYS A 573 -12.55 19.55 -18.67
N THR A 574 -12.82 18.27 -18.39
CA THR A 574 -13.50 17.33 -19.31
C THR A 574 -15.03 17.39 -19.25
N LEU A 575 -15.60 18.24 -18.40
CA LEU A 575 -17.02 18.64 -18.47
C LEU A 575 -17.35 19.53 -19.68
N THR A 576 -16.38 19.78 -20.57
CA THR A 576 -16.62 20.31 -21.91
C THR A 576 -17.28 19.25 -22.79
N VAL A 577 -18.61 19.33 -22.88
CA VAL A 577 -19.39 18.64 -23.90
C VAL A 577 -18.83 19.07 -25.26
N VAL A 578 -18.11 18.20 -25.95
CA VAL A 578 -17.66 18.47 -27.33
C VAL A 578 -18.93 18.65 -28.19
N PRO A 579 -19.22 19.87 -28.68
CA PRO A 579 -20.24 20.06 -29.69
C PRO A 579 -19.59 19.65 -31.00
N GLY A 580 -19.98 18.51 -31.56
CA GLY A 580 -19.66 18.22 -32.96
C GLY A 580 -20.45 19.19 -33.85
N THR A 581 -19.81 20.28 -34.26
CA THR A 581 -20.23 21.09 -35.41
C THR A 581 -19.08 21.09 -36.41
N MET A 582 -19.25 20.39 -37.52
CA MET A 582 -18.44 20.59 -38.73
C MET A 582 -18.92 21.89 -39.42
N PRO A 583 -18.01 22.68 -40.04
CA PRO A 583 -18.40 23.79 -40.90
C PRO A 583 -19.02 23.27 -42.21
N PRO A 584 -19.86 24.06 -42.90
CA PRO A 584 -20.48 23.63 -44.15
C PRO A 584 -19.49 23.83 -45.31
N SER A 585 -19.23 22.80 -46.11
CA SER A 585 -18.61 22.98 -47.43
C SER A 585 -19.33 22.15 -48.50
N SER A 586 -19.95 22.90 -49.41
CA SER A 586 -20.19 22.64 -50.84
C SER A 586 -20.82 21.32 -51.30
N ASN A 587 -22.08 21.44 -51.73
CA ASN A 587 -22.70 20.88 -52.94
C ASN A 587 -22.09 19.60 -53.54
N ASP A 588 -22.71 18.46 -53.21
CA ASP A 588 -22.76 17.30 -54.10
C ASP A 588 -24.14 16.61 -53.96
N PRO A 589 -24.95 16.51 -55.03
CA PRO A 589 -26.25 15.85 -55.00
C PRO A 589 -26.08 14.35 -55.33
N GLY A 590 -25.70 13.55 -54.34
CA GLY A 590 -25.56 12.09 -54.57
C GLY A 590 -25.20 11.20 -53.38
N ALA A 591 -25.09 11.72 -52.16
CA ALA A 591 -24.76 10.89 -50.99
C ALA A 591 -26.03 10.32 -50.33
N GLU A 592 -26.16 9.00 -50.36
CA GLU A 592 -27.20 8.25 -49.67
C GLU A 592 -27.29 8.61 -48.17
N ILE A 593 -28.53 8.60 -47.72
CA ILE A 593 -29.07 9.06 -46.45
C ILE A 593 -28.32 8.44 -45.25
N MET A 594 -27.56 9.26 -44.51
CA MET A 594 -27.13 8.95 -43.14
C MET A 594 -28.35 8.74 -42.22
N PRO A 595 -28.30 7.84 -41.22
CA PRO A 595 -29.41 7.64 -40.29
C PRO A 595 -29.68 8.88 -39.41
N PRO A 596 -30.92 9.05 -38.92
CA PRO A 596 -31.40 10.32 -38.40
C PRO A 596 -31.01 10.59 -36.93
N LYS A 597 -30.88 11.90 -36.63
CA LYS A 597 -30.94 12.57 -35.31
C LYS A 597 -29.80 12.30 -34.30
N ARG A 598 -28.88 13.29 -34.23
CA ARG A 598 -28.02 13.71 -33.10
C ARG A 598 -28.20 12.89 -31.81
N VAL A 599 -27.48 11.78 -31.69
CA VAL A 599 -27.24 11.07 -30.43
C VAL A 599 -26.03 11.73 -29.77
N LYS A 600 -26.24 12.38 -28.63
CA LYS A 600 -25.12 12.90 -27.82
C LYS A 600 -24.44 11.72 -27.12
N TYR A 601 -23.26 11.34 -27.59
CA TYR A 601 -22.39 10.39 -26.90
C TYR A 601 -21.70 11.09 -25.73
N LYS A 602 -21.71 10.46 -24.55
CA LYS A 602 -20.87 10.88 -23.42
C LYS A 602 -19.74 9.87 -23.31
N MET A 603 -18.51 10.31 -23.59
CA MET A 603 -17.31 9.56 -23.24
C MET A 603 -16.88 9.96 -21.84
N SER A 604 -16.74 8.96 -20.97
CA SER A 604 -16.02 9.12 -19.71
C SER A 604 -14.80 8.23 -19.73
N PHE A 605 -13.66 8.80 -19.35
CA PHE A 605 -12.41 8.07 -19.19
C PHE A 605 -12.28 7.68 -17.72
N GLN A 606 -12.39 6.39 -17.42
CA GLN A 606 -12.09 5.88 -16.08
C GLN A 606 -10.67 5.33 -16.08
N ARG A 607 -9.70 6.14 -15.64
CA ARG A 607 -8.29 5.70 -15.57
C ARG A 607 -8.14 4.63 -14.49
N ARG A 608 -7.58 3.47 -14.84
CA ARG A 608 -7.16 2.48 -13.84
C ARG A 608 -5.97 2.99 -13.04
N THR A 609 -5.83 2.52 -11.80
CA THR A 609 -4.69 2.81 -10.93
C THR A 609 -3.33 2.50 -11.57
N SER A 610 -3.28 1.54 -12.50
CA SER A 610 -2.08 1.23 -13.31
C SER A 610 -1.75 2.28 -14.37
N ASP A 611 -2.76 2.91 -14.98
CA ASP A 611 -2.57 3.96 -15.99
C ASP A 611 -2.20 5.29 -15.34
N VAL A 612 -2.67 5.51 -14.13
CA VAL A 612 -2.26 6.62 -13.26
C VAL A 612 -0.78 6.50 -12.86
N GLN A 613 -0.32 5.30 -12.51
CA GLN A 613 1.10 5.06 -12.25
C GLN A 613 1.93 5.22 -13.53
N SER A 614 1.45 4.80 -14.70
CA SER A 614 2.17 5.05 -15.95
C SER A 614 2.17 6.52 -16.38
N ALA A 615 1.13 7.28 -16.05
CA ALA A 615 1.06 8.72 -16.29
C ALA A 615 1.97 9.52 -15.32
N MET A 616 2.19 9.01 -14.10
CA MET A 616 3.18 9.55 -13.15
C MET A 616 4.61 9.44 -13.68
N PHE A 617 4.86 8.45 -14.55
CA PHE A 617 6.11 8.27 -15.28
C PHE A 617 5.88 8.48 -16.79
N ASP A 618 4.96 9.36 -17.16
CA ASP A 618 4.73 9.68 -18.56
C ASP A 618 5.97 10.38 -19.11
N PHE A 619 6.80 9.61 -19.80
CA PHE A 619 7.96 10.10 -20.52
C PHE A 619 7.55 10.93 -21.76
N SER A 620 6.25 11.13 -22.01
CA SER A 620 5.76 12.10 -23.00
C SER A 620 6.00 13.55 -22.59
N SER A 621 6.36 13.82 -21.32
CA SER A 621 6.97 15.10 -21.00
C SER A 621 8.36 15.15 -21.64
N ASN A 622 8.42 15.72 -22.85
CA ASN A 622 9.66 16.10 -23.53
C ASN A 622 10.66 16.74 -22.56
N LYS A 623 10.19 17.38 -21.47
CA LYS A 623 11.01 17.98 -20.41
C LYS A 623 12.01 17.03 -19.74
N ILE A 624 11.70 15.75 -19.49
CA ILE A 624 12.66 14.82 -18.81
C ILE A 624 13.71 14.30 -19.80
N GLN A 625 13.33 14.03 -21.06
CA GLN A 625 14.29 13.66 -22.11
C GLN A 625 15.15 14.84 -22.52
N VAL A 626 14.57 16.04 -22.64
CA VAL A 626 15.28 17.31 -22.90
C VAL A 626 16.22 17.63 -21.74
N ASP A 627 15.81 17.50 -20.47
CA ASP A 627 16.71 17.71 -19.33
C ASP A 627 17.88 16.72 -19.30
N GLN A 628 17.64 15.44 -19.62
CA GLN A 628 18.72 14.45 -19.71
C GLN A 628 19.64 14.70 -20.91
N TYR A 629 19.08 15.15 -22.03
CA TYR A 629 19.84 15.50 -23.24
C TYR A 629 20.65 16.79 -23.02
N GLU A 630 20.06 17.83 -22.44
CA GLU A 630 20.73 19.08 -22.08
C GLU A 630 21.83 18.86 -21.04
N ARG A 631 21.64 17.98 -20.06
CA ARG A 631 22.73 17.59 -19.14
C ARG A 631 23.87 16.92 -19.88
N LYS A 632 23.58 15.96 -20.77
CA LYS A 632 24.61 15.31 -21.59
C LYS A 632 25.31 16.29 -22.54
N VAL A 633 24.59 17.26 -23.11
CA VAL A 633 25.16 18.31 -23.97
C VAL A 633 26.04 19.25 -23.15
N LYS A 634 25.63 19.66 -21.95
CA LYS A 634 26.47 20.45 -21.04
C LYS A 634 27.73 19.70 -20.62
N GLU A 635 27.61 18.41 -20.32
CA GLU A 635 28.73 17.55 -19.97
C GLU A 635 29.70 17.37 -21.16
N LEU A 636 29.18 17.17 -22.38
CA LEU A 636 29.99 17.15 -23.60
C LEU A 636 30.69 18.49 -23.86
N ASN A 637 29.99 19.61 -23.69
CA ASN A 637 30.56 20.94 -23.90
C ASN A 637 31.68 21.24 -22.91
N LEU A 638 31.56 20.82 -21.65
CA LEU A 638 32.65 20.92 -20.67
C LEU A 638 33.87 20.10 -21.09
N ILE A 639 33.67 18.88 -21.59
CA ILE A 639 34.76 18.03 -22.09
C ILE A 639 35.43 18.67 -23.31
N VAL A 640 34.66 19.21 -24.25
CA VAL A 640 35.19 19.91 -25.44
C VAL A 640 35.98 21.14 -25.03
N HIS A 641 35.48 21.93 -24.06
CA HIS A 641 36.18 23.11 -23.58
C HIS A 641 37.51 22.78 -22.88
N ALA A 642 37.53 21.71 -22.08
CA ALA A 642 38.74 21.20 -21.46
C ALA A 642 39.76 20.71 -22.52
N LYS A 643 39.29 19.97 -23.54
CA LYS A 643 40.16 19.51 -24.64
C LYS A 643 40.71 20.65 -25.49
N ASN A 644 39.93 21.71 -25.72
CA ASN A 644 40.40 22.89 -26.43
C ASN A 644 41.45 23.68 -25.64
N GLN A 645 41.35 23.72 -24.30
CA GLN A 645 42.39 24.31 -23.45
C GLN A 645 43.69 23.49 -23.49
N GLU A 646 43.61 22.15 -23.44
CA GLU A 646 44.78 21.29 -23.64
C GLU A 646 45.42 21.51 -25.01
N LEU A 647 44.61 21.62 -26.07
CA LEU A 647 45.10 21.89 -27.43
C LEU A 647 45.76 23.27 -27.56
N ALA A 648 45.22 24.29 -26.89
CA ALA A 648 45.81 25.63 -26.86
C ALA A 648 47.15 25.63 -26.11
N ALA A 649 47.25 24.92 -24.98
CA ALA A 649 48.50 24.76 -24.23
C ALA A 649 49.57 24.05 -25.06
N LEU A 650 49.20 22.99 -25.78
CA LEU A 650 50.10 22.28 -26.70
C LEU A 650 50.57 23.17 -27.86
N ARG A 651 49.67 23.99 -28.42
CA ARG A 651 50.06 24.97 -29.47
C ARG A 651 51.02 26.02 -28.95
N ALA A 652 50.78 26.56 -27.75
CA ALA A 652 51.69 27.51 -27.12
C ALA A 652 53.09 26.89 -26.86
N GLN A 653 53.14 25.62 -26.45
CA GLN A 653 54.41 24.89 -26.34
C GLN A 653 55.10 24.71 -27.70
N LEU A 654 54.34 24.41 -28.75
CA LEU A 654 54.86 24.25 -30.10
C LEU A 654 55.41 25.57 -30.65
N ASP A 655 54.72 26.68 -30.42
CA ASP A 655 55.19 28.02 -30.79
C ASP A 655 56.46 28.41 -30.04
N LEU A 656 56.58 28.06 -28.75
CA LEU A 656 57.81 28.26 -27.97
C LEU A 656 58.98 27.42 -28.50
N LEU A 657 58.73 26.17 -28.89
CA LEU A 657 59.75 25.33 -29.51
C LEU A 657 60.18 25.90 -30.87
N GLN A 658 59.23 26.40 -31.67
CA GLN A 658 59.54 27.02 -32.96
C GLN A 658 60.37 28.31 -32.81
N THR A 659 60.06 29.15 -31.81
CA THR A 659 60.86 30.35 -31.54
C THR A 659 62.25 30.00 -31.01
N GLN A 660 62.39 28.93 -30.22
CA GLN A 660 63.70 28.41 -29.79
C GLN A 660 64.52 27.90 -30.99
N THR A 661 63.95 27.08 -31.88
CA THR A 661 64.68 26.65 -33.09
C THR A 661 65.06 27.81 -34.00
N LYS A 662 64.20 28.84 -34.15
CA LYS A 662 64.56 30.03 -34.92
C LYS A 662 65.65 30.86 -34.26
N ALA A 663 65.71 30.89 -32.93
CA ALA A 663 66.79 31.57 -32.21
C ALA A 663 68.12 30.81 -32.37
N GLU A 664 68.10 29.46 -32.29
CA GLU A 664 69.28 28.61 -32.57
C GLU A 664 69.75 28.73 -34.03
N ASP A 665 68.83 28.83 -35.00
CA ASP A 665 69.18 29.06 -36.41
C ASP A 665 69.82 30.44 -36.64
N VAL A 666 69.42 31.46 -35.87
CA VAL A 666 70.00 32.82 -35.93
C VAL A 666 71.36 32.88 -35.23
N GLU A 667 71.54 32.20 -34.09
CA GLU A 667 72.85 32.07 -33.43
C GLU A 667 73.85 31.31 -34.30
N SER A 668 73.45 30.18 -34.92
CA SER A 668 74.33 29.44 -35.83
C SER A 668 74.69 30.24 -37.10
N SER A 669 73.81 31.11 -37.58
CA SER A 669 74.09 32.02 -38.70
C SER A 669 75.01 33.18 -38.30
N SER A 670 75.03 33.58 -37.01
CA SER A 670 75.91 34.61 -36.47
C SER A 670 77.32 34.10 -36.15
N GLU A 671 77.50 32.80 -35.90
CA GLU A 671 78.84 32.19 -35.73
C GLU A 671 79.50 31.84 -37.07
N ALA A 672 78.76 31.87 -38.18
CA ALA A 672 79.24 31.57 -39.53
C ALA A 672 79.64 32.81 -40.37
N LEU A 673 79.57 34.02 -39.79
CA LEU A 673 80.03 35.30 -40.32
C LEU A 673 81.16 35.83 -39.44
#